data_AF-A0A348UWH2-F1
#
_entry.id   AF-A0A348UWH2-F1
#
_cell.length_a   1.000
_cell.length_b   1.000
_cell.length_c   1.000
_cell.angle_alpha   90.00
_cell.angle_beta   90.00
_cell.angle_gamma   90.00
#
_symmetry.space_group_name_H-M   'P 1'
#
loop_
_entity.id
_entity.type
_entity.pdbx_description
1 polymer ?
#
loop_
_entity_poly.entity_id
_entity_poly.type
_entity_poly.pdbx_seq_one_letter_code
_entity_poly.pdbx_strand_id
1 'polypeptide(L)'
;MALRINTNVAALNAHKNLVKNDNSLSSSLEKLSSGLRINRAADDASGMAIADSLRSQSLGLGQAIRNGNDAISIVQTADAALEESINIVNTIKTKSIQAAQDGQTTDSRKAIQSDITKLMEELDNIAKTTSFNNQKLLSGNFTDKEFQIGAYSGETIGVSIQSTEANKIGHIRTSDLHLDGPGAVNLAISSNLTNATYNLASIELKYNNSAENGVGAVADAINKLSDKLGISAAASVQSSTDSNIAAGTTGSSFAINGVTIGALDVQKNDADAALVNAINNKTSEHGVVASVDSSGVLTLNSSDNRAIEVIMNSATKAVMGGTEKLSTFGIITVNQMGSAEIQISDTNDSTGAAVSTIQGGITVSGAAATEIDSIAAAGSILGAGTQLGSGTVVQGIMITSGDSTTSGGVIGAGSILTTGSIISCGAVLTGSMTVSGTATQAVGSLVTAGSILTAGTDLNSGTVFAGDVSASLSGDGGVGVHVSGSFTVVSGAATITSDLTLTGNATLGSGVTIELDSVLKAGSQIYGALGITANSKLDADMTLKNGAESTIASGSTIKTGSYLKTGELNLSTGTVTQDMVLKTDTVVGTDSFLADGSSIGGNTYGLTKDVTVSSAMSLGSGSVINSGSIIARGTLLSTDITDDNGTTYMAGTVLENDITTETGATTTLTGDMTLAEGSLLKAGSQLEINGNNKASTAPLSLTDGEVYRLSDVDVTTQEGAQIAMAVADAALKTLDKVRSDLGSVQNQLTSTISNISTTKVNVEAAESTIRDVDFAAESSNFTKMQILSQAGTFAMSQANASSQNVLSLLQ
;
A
#
# COMPACT_ATOMS: atom_id res chain seq x y z
N MET A 1 -99.85 49.64 17.79
CA MET A 1 -98.70 50.27 17.14
C MET A 1 -98.82 51.78 17.34
N ALA A 2 -97.89 52.41 18.05
CA ALA A 2 -97.91 53.87 18.24
C ALA A 2 -97.33 54.55 16.98
N LEU A 3 -98.17 55.31 16.26
CA LEU A 3 -97.75 56.14 15.12
C LEU A 3 -96.95 57.34 15.63
N ARG A 4 -95.62 57.32 15.46
CA ARG A 4 -94.74 58.47 15.71
C ARG A 4 -94.49 59.19 14.38
N ILE A 5 -94.83 60.48 14.31
CA ILE A 5 -94.89 61.25 13.03
C ILE A 5 -93.56 61.94 12.69
N ASN A 6 -92.77 62.32 13.69
CA ASN A 6 -91.53 63.10 13.47
C ASN A 6 -90.32 62.27 13.00
N THR A 7 -90.39 60.94 13.13
CA THR A 7 -89.34 60.02 12.66
C THR A 7 -89.99 58.93 11.81
N ASN A 8 -89.79 59.01 10.50
CA ASN A 8 -90.31 58.01 9.56
C ASN A 8 -89.43 56.74 9.59
N VAL A 9 -89.77 55.84 10.52
CA VAL A 9 -89.05 54.57 10.72
C VAL A 9 -89.13 53.67 9.47
N ALA A 10 -90.21 53.76 8.67
CA ALA A 10 -90.36 52.98 7.44
C ALA A 10 -89.38 53.44 6.35
N ALA A 11 -89.23 54.74 6.15
CA ALA A 11 -88.24 55.28 5.21
C ALA A 11 -86.80 55.08 5.68
N LEU A 12 -86.51 55.20 6.98
CA LEU A 12 -85.18 54.91 7.53
C LEU A 12 -84.80 53.44 7.38
N ASN A 13 -85.76 52.52 7.58
CA ASN A 13 -85.55 51.10 7.32
C ASN A 13 -85.36 50.80 5.82
N ALA A 14 -86.13 51.44 4.94
CA ALA A 14 -85.96 51.32 3.49
C ALA A 14 -84.58 51.84 3.03
N HIS A 15 -84.15 53.00 3.53
CA HIS A 15 -82.84 53.58 3.26
C HIS A 15 -81.69 52.70 3.79
N LYS A 16 -81.81 52.16 5.01
CA LYS A 16 -80.83 51.22 5.58
C LYS A 16 -80.68 49.97 4.70
N ASN A 17 -81.78 49.42 4.19
CA ASN A 17 -81.77 48.27 3.30
C ASN A 17 -81.23 48.62 1.90
N LEU A 18 -81.53 49.81 1.39
CA LEU A 18 -80.99 50.32 0.13
C LEU A 18 -79.47 50.47 0.18
N VAL A 19 -78.93 51.13 1.21
CA VAL A 19 -77.47 51.26 1.42
C VAL A 19 -76.81 49.89 1.53
N LYS A 20 -77.46 48.93 2.20
CA LYS A 20 -76.97 47.55 2.27
C LYS A 20 -76.92 46.89 0.88
N ASN A 21 -77.96 47.08 0.05
CA ASN A 21 -78.02 46.54 -1.30
C ASN A 21 -76.99 47.21 -2.23
N ASP A 22 -76.79 48.52 -2.13
CA ASP A 22 -75.81 49.26 -2.93
C ASP A 22 -74.37 48.84 -2.59
N ASN A 23 -74.05 48.62 -1.32
CA ASN A 23 -72.76 48.09 -0.90
C ASN A 23 -72.52 46.67 -1.47
N SER A 24 -73.53 45.81 -1.44
CA SER A 24 -73.43 44.48 -2.03
C SER A 24 -73.36 44.50 -3.57
N LEU A 25 -74.08 45.42 -4.23
CA LEU A 25 -74.01 45.62 -5.68
C LEU A 25 -72.61 46.07 -6.10
N SER A 26 -72.01 47.01 -5.37
CA SER A 26 -70.64 47.47 -5.58
C SER A 26 -69.62 46.35 -5.37
N SER A 27 -69.82 45.50 -4.35
CA SER A 27 -68.96 44.34 -4.10
C SER A 27 -69.06 43.30 -5.22
N SER A 28 -70.25 42.98 -5.71
CA SER A 28 -70.44 42.08 -6.85
C SER A 28 -69.81 42.63 -8.13
N LEU A 29 -69.89 43.95 -8.35
CA LEU A 29 -69.22 44.61 -9.47
C LEU A 29 -67.69 44.52 -9.37
N GLU A 30 -67.13 44.73 -8.17
CA GLU A 30 -65.68 44.59 -7.92
C GLU A 30 -65.20 43.15 -8.18
N LYS A 31 -65.99 42.15 -7.76
CA LYS A 31 -65.69 40.72 -8.02
C LYS A 31 -65.79 40.35 -9.50
N LEU A 32 -66.83 40.80 -10.20
CA LEU A 32 -66.99 40.56 -11.64
C LEU A 32 -65.91 41.27 -12.47
N SER A 33 -65.50 42.47 -12.07
CA SER A 33 -64.47 43.24 -12.78
C SER A 33 -63.06 42.69 -12.57
N SER A 34 -62.77 42.13 -11.39
CA SER A 34 -61.47 41.54 -11.08
C SER A 34 -61.35 40.07 -11.52
N GLY A 35 -62.49 39.38 -11.68
CA GLY A 35 -62.54 37.93 -11.85
C GLY A 35 -62.24 37.15 -10.56
N LEU A 36 -62.08 37.84 -9.43
CA LEU A 36 -61.70 37.25 -8.15
C LEU A 36 -62.85 37.38 -7.15
N ARG A 37 -63.18 36.27 -6.50
CA ARG A 37 -64.12 36.19 -5.37
C ARG A 37 -63.61 36.92 -4.13
N ILE A 38 -62.30 36.86 -3.91
CA ILE A 38 -61.60 37.45 -2.75
C ILE A 38 -60.67 38.56 -3.27
N ASN A 39 -61.06 39.82 -3.08
CA ASN A 39 -60.26 40.98 -3.52
C ASN A 39 -59.56 41.68 -2.36
N ARG A 40 -60.15 41.64 -1.16
CA ARG A 40 -59.60 42.29 0.04
C ARG A 40 -59.64 41.32 1.21
N ALA A 41 -58.77 41.53 2.19
CA ALA A 41 -58.74 40.71 3.42
C ALA A 41 -60.06 40.73 4.21
N ALA A 42 -60.90 41.75 3.98
CA ALA A 42 -62.23 41.85 4.58
C ALA A 42 -63.26 40.87 3.99
N ASP A 43 -63.02 40.34 2.78
CA ASP A 43 -63.94 39.39 2.12
C ASP A 43 -63.81 37.99 2.72
N ASP A 44 -62.57 37.51 2.91
CA ASP A 44 -62.22 36.27 3.60
C ASP A 44 -60.73 36.28 3.98
N ALA A 45 -60.42 36.59 5.24
CA ALA A 45 -59.04 36.70 5.72
C ALA A 45 -58.27 35.36 5.64
N SER A 46 -58.95 34.24 5.96
CA SER A 46 -58.36 32.90 5.89
C SER A 46 -58.14 32.46 4.45
N GLY A 47 -59.13 32.68 3.58
CA GLY A 47 -59.04 32.37 2.15
C GLY A 47 -57.94 33.16 1.46
N MET A 48 -57.79 34.45 1.80
CA MET A 48 -56.70 35.28 1.29
C MET A 48 -55.32 34.78 1.73
N ALA A 49 -55.14 34.43 3.01
CA ALA A 49 -53.86 33.92 3.51
C ALA A 49 -53.43 32.61 2.85
N ILE A 50 -54.39 31.68 2.65
CA ILE A 50 -54.12 30.41 1.96
C ILE A 50 -53.82 30.65 0.48
N ALA A 51 -54.63 31.47 -0.21
CA ALA A 51 -54.42 31.80 -1.61
C ALA A 51 -53.07 32.48 -1.85
N ASP A 52 -52.66 33.41 -0.97
CA ASP A 52 -51.35 34.06 -1.08
C ASP A 52 -50.19 33.08 -0.81
N SER A 53 -50.36 32.12 0.11
CA SER A 53 -49.38 31.05 0.33
C SER A 53 -49.25 30.14 -0.91
N LEU A 54 -50.37 29.69 -1.48
CA LEU A 54 -50.38 28.85 -2.69
C LEU A 54 -49.82 29.60 -3.90
N ARG A 55 -50.13 30.90 -4.03
CA ARG A 55 -49.55 31.77 -5.05
C ARG A 55 -48.04 31.90 -4.89
N SER A 56 -47.55 32.13 -3.67
CA SER A 56 -46.11 32.16 -3.39
C SER A 56 -45.43 30.83 -3.73
N GLN A 57 -46.06 29.71 -3.38
CA GLN A 57 -45.56 28.38 -3.73
C GLN A 57 -45.54 28.17 -5.25
N SER A 58 -46.61 28.53 -5.98
CA SER A 58 -46.64 28.44 -7.45
C SER A 58 -45.54 29.27 -8.13
N LEU A 59 -45.31 30.50 -7.64
CA LEU A 59 -44.21 31.33 -8.14
C LEU A 59 -42.84 30.71 -7.86
N GLY A 60 -42.66 30.13 -6.67
CA GLY A 60 -41.46 29.36 -6.30
C GLY A 60 -41.23 28.17 -7.22
N LEU A 61 -42.26 27.33 -7.43
CA LEU A 61 -42.21 26.20 -8.35
C LEU A 61 -41.95 26.65 -9.79
N GLY A 62 -42.50 27.79 -10.22
CA GLY A 62 -42.25 28.38 -11.53
C GLY A 62 -40.79 28.80 -11.74
N GLN A 63 -40.13 29.36 -10.71
CA GLN A 63 -38.71 29.65 -10.75
C GLN A 63 -37.87 28.36 -10.70
N ALA A 64 -38.27 27.39 -9.87
CA ALA A 64 -37.62 26.09 -9.80
C ALA A 64 -37.59 25.34 -11.14
N ILE A 65 -38.69 25.39 -11.91
CA ILE A 65 -38.73 24.81 -13.28
C ILE A 65 -37.72 25.50 -14.19
N ARG A 66 -37.57 26.84 -14.11
CA ARG A 66 -36.55 27.57 -14.89
C ARG A 66 -35.15 27.16 -14.48
N ASN A 67 -34.85 27.13 -13.18
CA ASN A 67 -33.57 26.67 -12.65
C ASN A 67 -33.25 25.23 -13.09
N GLY A 68 -34.24 24.34 -13.10
CA GLY A 68 -34.09 22.96 -13.58
C GLY A 68 -33.78 22.89 -15.07
N ASN A 69 -34.43 23.71 -15.90
CA ASN A 69 -34.12 23.79 -17.33
C ASN A 69 -32.72 24.36 -17.60
N ASP A 70 -32.27 25.33 -16.79
CA ASP A 70 -30.90 25.85 -16.84
C ASP A 70 -29.90 24.74 -16.48
N ALA A 71 -30.19 23.95 -15.43
CA ALA A 71 -29.36 22.79 -15.05
C ALA A 71 -29.29 21.74 -16.16
N ILE A 72 -30.41 21.44 -16.83
CA ILE A 72 -30.41 20.55 -18.01
C ILE A 72 -29.53 21.12 -19.12
N SER A 73 -29.62 22.42 -19.40
CA SER A 73 -28.82 23.07 -20.43
C SER A 73 -27.32 23.02 -20.13
N ILE A 74 -26.94 23.16 -18.86
CA ILE A 74 -25.55 23.02 -18.38
C ILE A 74 -25.06 21.58 -18.60
N VAL A 75 -25.83 20.59 -18.15
CA VAL A 75 -25.48 19.17 -18.30
C VAL A 75 -25.37 18.76 -19.77
N GLN A 76 -26.28 19.23 -20.63
CA GLN A 76 -26.23 18.97 -22.08
C GLN A 76 -25.03 19.63 -22.75
N THR A 77 -24.66 20.84 -22.33
CA THR A 77 -23.46 21.51 -22.85
C THR A 77 -22.19 20.73 -22.45
N ALA A 78 -22.14 20.22 -21.23
CA ALA A 78 -21.05 19.37 -20.77
C ALA A 78 -21.01 18.02 -21.50
N ASP A 79 -22.15 17.34 -21.68
CA ASP A 79 -22.24 16.05 -22.39
C ASP A 79 -21.79 16.18 -23.86
N ALA A 80 -22.20 17.24 -24.56
CA ALA A 80 -21.77 17.48 -25.95
C ALA A 80 -20.25 17.71 -26.06
N ALA A 81 -19.65 18.44 -25.12
CA ALA A 81 -18.21 18.64 -25.08
C ALA A 81 -17.44 17.37 -24.67
N LEU A 82 -18.04 16.53 -23.81
CA LEU A 82 -17.49 15.22 -23.44
C LEU A 82 -17.51 14.24 -24.60
N GLU A 83 -18.54 14.26 -25.46
CA GLU A 83 -18.58 13.44 -26.66
C GLU A 83 -17.38 13.72 -27.58
N GLU A 84 -17.01 14.99 -27.75
CA GLU A 84 -15.81 15.35 -28.51
C GLU A 84 -14.53 14.89 -27.80
N SER A 85 -14.46 15.01 -26.48
CA SER A 85 -13.33 14.50 -25.68
C SER A 85 -13.17 12.98 -25.86
N ILE A 86 -14.27 12.22 -25.87
CA ILE A 86 -14.28 10.77 -26.13
C ILE A 86 -13.80 10.46 -27.56
N ASN A 87 -14.23 11.22 -28.57
CA ASN A 87 -13.78 11.06 -29.95
C ASN A 87 -12.28 11.30 -30.10
N ILE A 88 -11.74 12.31 -29.41
CA ILE A 88 -10.31 12.60 -29.38
C ILE A 88 -9.54 11.45 -28.74
N VAL A 89 -9.97 10.95 -27.57
CA VAL A 89 -9.29 9.81 -26.90
C VAL A 89 -9.36 8.53 -27.76
N ASN A 90 -10.47 8.26 -28.44
CA ASN A 90 -10.57 7.16 -29.41
C ASN A 90 -9.57 7.32 -30.58
N THR A 91 -9.34 8.55 -31.02
CA THR A 91 -8.33 8.85 -32.05
C THR A 91 -6.91 8.64 -31.51
N ILE A 92 -6.63 9.08 -30.28
CA ILE A 92 -5.35 8.82 -29.60
C ILE A 92 -5.11 7.31 -29.48
N LYS A 93 -6.13 6.53 -29.08
CA LYS A 93 -6.06 5.06 -29.02
C LYS A 93 -5.74 4.47 -30.40
N THR A 94 -6.40 4.93 -31.45
CA THR A 94 -6.16 4.45 -32.83
C THR A 94 -4.75 4.76 -33.31
N LYS A 95 -4.24 5.96 -33.00
CA LYS A 95 -2.84 6.34 -33.28
C LYS A 95 -1.83 5.52 -32.46
N SER A 96 -2.16 5.21 -31.21
CA SER A 96 -1.33 4.36 -30.36
C SER A 96 -1.26 2.93 -30.92
N ILE A 97 -2.38 2.38 -31.39
CA ILE A 97 -2.40 1.09 -32.13
C ILE A 97 -1.53 1.16 -33.39
N GLN A 98 -1.60 2.26 -34.15
CA GLN A 98 -0.77 2.45 -35.33
C GLN A 98 0.73 2.50 -34.97
N ALA A 99 1.10 3.18 -33.89
CA ALA A 99 2.49 3.28 -33.43
C ALA A 99 3.04 1.95 -32.85
N ALA A 100 2.17 1.13 -32.26
CA ALA A 100 2.50 -0.18 -31.70
C ALA A 100 2.85 -1.23 -32.78
N GLN A 101 2.57 -0.96 -34.06
CA GLN A 101 2.94 -1.85 -35.14
C GLN A 101 4.46 -1.85 -35.38
N ASP A 102 5.02 -3.03 -35.59
CA ASP A 102 6.46 -3.23 -35.82
C ASP A 102 6.96 -2.68 -37.18
N GLY A 103 6.05 -2.53 -38.15
CA GLY A 103 6.34 -1.89 -39.44
C GLY A 103 6.56 -0.37 -39.36
N GLN A 104 6.42 0.25 -38.19
CA GLN A 104 6.71 1.67 -37.99
C GLN A 104 8.18 1.88 -37.64
N THR A 105 8.79 2.92 -38.21
CA THR A 105 10.15 3.34 -37.85
C THR A 105 10.11 4.31 -36.67
N THR A 106 11.25 4.56 -36.03
CA THR A 106 11.35 5.56 -34.96
C THR A 106 10.90 6.95 -35.43
N ASP A 107 11.17 7.30 -36.70
CA ASP A 107 10.77 8.59 -37.26
C ASP A 107 9.25 8.67 -37.51
N SER A 108 8.62 7.59 -37.98
CA SER A 108 7.17 7.59 -38.15
C SER A 108 6.44 7.57 -36.80
N ARG A 109 6.97 6.88 -35.78
CA ARG A 109 6.45 6.95 -34.40
C ARG A 109 6.53 8.36 -33.81
N LYS A 110 7.63 9.10 -34.05
CA LYS A 110 7.73 10.52 -33.66
C LYS A 110 6.68 11.41 -34.34
N ALA A 111 6.37 11.16 -35.61
CA ALA A 111 5.32 11.89 -36.31
C ALA A 111 3.93 11.59 -35.70
N ILE A 112 3.64 10.32 -35.39
CA ILE A 112 2.41 9.92 -34.71
C ILE A 112 2.33 10.55 -33.30
N GLN A 113 3.43 10.58 -32.55
CA GLN A 113 3.50 11.25 -31.25
C GLN A 113 3.15 12.73 -31.37
N SER A 114 3.66 13.44 -32.39
CA SER A 114 3.31 14.85 -32.60
C SER A 114 1.82 15.05 -32.87
N ASP A 115 1.15 14.12 -33.55
CA ASP A 115 -0.30 14.17 -33.73
C ASP A 115 -1.04 13.92 -32.41
N ILE A 116 -0.58 12.95 -31.61
CA ILE A 116 -1.14 12.65 -30.28
C ILE A 116 -1.00 13.89 -29.36
N THR A 117 0.15 14.55 -29.36
CA THR A 117 0.36 15.78 -28.57
C THR A 117 -0.65 16.88 -28.94
N LYS A 118 -0.93 17.08 -30.23
CA LYS A 118 -1.94 18.06 -30.68
C LYS A 118 -3.37 17.65 -30.28
N LEU A 119 -3.69 16.35 -30.35
CA LEU A 119 -4.98 15.84 -29.90
C LEU A 119 -5.16 16.06 -28.39
N MET A 120 -4.10 15.87 -27.60
CA MET A 120 -4.11 16.14 -26.17
C MET A 120 -4.25 17.65 -25.86
N GLU A 121 -3.57 18.52 -26.62
CA GLU A 121 -3.78 19.97 -26.53
C GLU A 121 -5.23 20.35 -26.83
N GLU A 122 -5.85 19.74 -27.83
CA GLU A 122 -7.26 19.98 -28.16
C GLU A 122 -8.21 19.48 -27.07
N LEU A 123 -7.95 18.30 -26.51
CA LEU A 123 -8.71 17.78 -25.36
C LEU A 123 -8.63 18.73 -24.16
N ASP A 124 -7.44 19.24 -23.87
CA ASP A 124 -7.22 20.24 -22.82
C ASP A 124 -7.92 21.57 -23.13
N ASN A 125 -7.92 22.00 -24.40
CA ASN A 125 -8.64 23.19 -24.84
C ASN A 125 -10.15 23.02 -24.62
N ILE A 126 -10.74 21.88 -24.97
CA ILE A 126 -12.16 21.60 -24.72
C ILE A 126 -12.45 21.64 -23.22
N ALA A 127 -11.63 20.98 -22.40
CA ALA A 127 -11.80 20.97 -20.96
C ALA A 127 -11.75 22.39 -20.34
N LYS A 128 -10.79 23.22 -20.79
CA LYS A 128 -10.54 24.56 -20.26
C LYS A 128 -11.42 25.65 -20.87
N THR A 129 -11.99 25.46 -22.06
CA THR A 129 -12.82 26.49 -22.72
C THR A 129 -14.31 26.29 -22.44
N THR A 130 -14.77 25.04 -22.35
CA THR A 130 -16.19 24.69 -22.11
C THR A 130 -16.71 25.36 -20.85
N SER A 131 -17.63 26.31 -21.04
CA SER A 131 -18.20 27.09 -19.95
C SER A 131 -19.65 27.45 -20.21
N PHE A 132 -20.40 27.60 -19.13
CA PHE A 132 -21.75 28.13 -19.13
C PHE A 132 -21.79 29.34 -18.20
N ASN A 133 -22.17 30.51 -18.71
CA ASN A 133 -22.22 31.75 -17.94
C ASN A 133 -20.92 32.02 -17.13
N ASN A 134 -19.76 31.92 -17.80
CA ASN A 134 -18.41 32.03 -17.22
C ASN A 134 -18.01 30.94 -16.21
N GLN A 135 -18.85 29.95 -15.93
CA GLN A 135 -18.49 28.80 -15.09
C GLN A 135 -17.91 27.69 -15.96
N LYS A 136 -16.70 27.25 -15.63
CA LYS A 136 -16.02 26.15 -16.33
C LYS A 136 -16.61 24.83 -15.89
N LEU A 137 -17.01 24.01 -16.85
CA LEU A 137 -17.75 22.77 -16.58
C LEU A 137 -16.82 21.56 -16.43
N LEU A 138 -15.84 21.44 -17.34
CA LEU A 138 -15.01 20.24 -17.49
C LEU A 138 -13.61 20.32 -16.84
N SER A 139 -13.24 21.47 -16.28
CA SER A 139 -11.95 21.65 -15.59
C SER A 139 -11.86 20.95 -14.21
N GLY A 140 -12.99 20.46 -13.67
CA GLY A 140 -13.07 19.87 -12.32
C GLY A 140 -13.45 20.85 -11.21
N ASN A 141 -13.57 22.14 -11.49
CA ASN A 141 -14.06 23.14 -10.52
C ASN A 141 -15.59 23.11 -10.34
N PHE A 142 -16.31 22.36 -11.19
CA PHE A 142 -17.76 22.22 -11.16
C PHE A 142 -18.18 21.05 -10.26
N THR A 143 -17.74 21.09 -9.00
CA THR A 143 -18.14 20.12 -7.97
C THR A 143 -19.18 20.73 -7.03
N ASP A 144 -20.08 19.88 -6.56
CA ASP A 144 -21.11 20.14 -5.54
C ASP A 144 -21.94 21.39 -5.84
N LYS A 145 -22.36 21.53 -7.11
CA LYS A 145 -23.23 22.63 -7.52
C LYS A 145 -24.67 22.26 -7.24
N GLU A 146 -25.29 23.00 -6.35
CA GLU A 146 -26.69 22.81 -6.00
C GLU A 146 -27.60 23.69 -6.85
N PHE A 147 -28.63 23.07 -7.42
CA PHE A 147 -29.69 23.77 -8.13
C PHE A 147 -30.97 23.72 -7.29
N GLN A 148 -31.48 24.89 -6.90
CA GLN A 148 -32.77 25.01 -6.22
C GLN A 148 -33.90 24.63 -7.19
N ILE A 149 -34.51 23.49 -6.93
CA ILE A 149 -35.56 22.87 -7.75
C ILE A 149 -36.90 22.77 -6.99
N GLY A 150 -37.01 23.33 -5.79
CA GLY A 150 -38.27 23.37 -5.07
C GLY A 150 -38.67 24.77 -4.61
N ALA A 151 -39.86 24.86 -4.01
CA ALA A 151 -40.40 26.12 -3.49
C ALA A 151 -39.89 26.43 -2.07
N TYR A 152 -39.40 25.42 -1.35
CA TYR A 152 -38.89 25.55 0.02
C TYR A 152 -37.36 25.43 0.08
N SER A 153 -36.78 25.97 1.15
CA SER A 153 -35.33 25.94 1.36
C SER A 153 -34.81 24.50 1.49
N GLY A 154 -33.70 24.19 0.82
CA GLY A 154 -33.05 22.87 0.88
C GLY A 154 -33.58 21.86 -0.14
N GLU A 155 -34.57 22.22 -0.95
CA GLU A 155 -35.03 21.40 -2.08
C GLU A 155 -34.10 21.60 -3.28
N THR A 156 -32.94 20.96 -3.25
CA THR A 156 -31.88 21.09 -4.26
C THR A 156 -31.52 19.75 -4.92
N ILE A 157 -30.99 19.81 -6.14
CA ILE A 157 -30.27 18.71 -6.79
C ILE A 157 -28.81 19.12 -6.91
N GLY A 158 -27.91 18.26 -6.41
CA GLY A 158 -26.48 18.39 -6.60
C GLY A 158 -26.05 17.89 -7.98
N VAL A 159 -25.25 18.68 -8.67
CA VAL A 159 -24.60 18.33 -9.94
C VAL A 159 -23.10 18.50 -9.75
N SER A 160 -22.36 17.42 -9.99
CA SER A 160 -20.91 17.40 -9.94
C SER A 160 -20.38 16.87 -11.27
N ILE A 161 -19.45 17.59 -11.87
CA ILE A 161 -18.80 17.23 -13.12
C ILE A 161 -17.31 17.08 -12.83
N GLN A 162 -16.77 15.89 -13.07
CA GLN A 162 -15.36 15.61 -12.84
C GLN A 162 -14.49 16.28 -13.91
N SER A 163 -13.20 16.46 -13.59
CA SER A 163 -12.24 17.02 -14.54
C SER A 163 -12.01 16.06 -15.71
N THR A 164 -11.88 16.60 -16.91
CA THR A 164 -11.50 15.85 -18.12
C THR A 164 -10.20 16.35 -18.74
N GLU A 165 -9.39 17.09 -17.98
CA GLU A 165 -8.05 17.49 -18.41
C GLU A 165 -7.16 16.26 -18.59
N ALA A 166 -6.23 16.31 -19.55
CA ALA A 166 -5.36 15.18 -19.89
C ALA A 166 -4.50 14.71 -18.68
N ASN A 167 -4.21 15.59 -17.73
CA ASN A 167 -3.45 15.26 -16.52
C ASN A 167 -4.29 14.62 -15.39
N LYS A 168 -5.63 14.58 -15.52
CA LYS A 168 -6.58 14.04 -14.53
C LYS A 168 -7.29 12.77 -14.99
N ILE A 169 -7.07 12.35 -16.23
CA ILE A 169 -7.70 11.16 -16.82
C ILE A 169 -6.64 10.19 -17.34
N GLY A 170 -7.04 8.94 -17.55
CA GLY A 170 -6.15 7.90 -18.06
C GLY A 170 -5.10 7.41 -17.07
N HIS A 171 -5.39 7.51 -15.77
CA HIS A 171 -4.49 6.98 -14.75
C HIS A 171 -4.38 5.46 -14.89
N ILE A 172 -3.16 4.98 -15.11
CA ILE A 172 -2.82 3.57 -14.94
C ILE A 172 -1.57 3.47 -14.07
N ARG A 173 -1.48 2.39 -13.32
CA ARG A 173 -0.28 1.95 -12.62
C ARG A 173 0.28 0.75 -13.36
N THR A 174 1.57 0.74 -13.65
CA THR A 174 2.27 -0.38 -14.27
C THR A 174 3.39 -0.84 -13.35
N SER A 175 3.50 -2.14 -13.13
CA SER A 175 4.60 -2.76 -12.37
C SER A 175 5.05 -4.04 -13.07
N ASP A 176 6.32 -4.39 -12.93
CA ASP A 176 6.88 -5.63 -13.46
C ASP A 176 7.07 -6.64 -12.34
N LEU A 177 6.39 -7.77 -12.49
CA LEU A 177 6.53 -8.91 -11.62
C LEU A 177 7.64 -9.83 -12.14
N HIS A 178 8.67 -9.98 -11.32
CA HIS A 178 9.82 -10.85 -11.54
C HIS A 178 9.64 -12.15 -10.74
N LEU A 179 9.90 -13.27 -11.40
CA LEU A 179 9.79 -14.63 -10.87
C LEU A 179 11.13 -15.34 -11.09
N ASP A 180 12.03 -15.23 -10.11
CA ASP A 180 13.45 -15.56 -10.27
C ASP A 180 13.79 -16.99 -9.86
N GLY A 181 13.33 -17.99 -10.61
CA GLY A 181 13.77 -19.37 -10.42
C GLY A 181 12.65 -20.40 -10.55
N PRO A 182 13.00 -21.69 -10.64
CA PRO A 182 12.00 -22.75 -10.67
C PRO A 182 11.33 -22.89 -9.30
N GLY A 183 10.03 -23.20 -9.30
CA GLY A 183 9.27 -23.37 -8.07
C GLY A 183 7.76 -23.21 -8.28
N ALA A 184 7.00 -23.50 -7.22
CA ALA A 184 5.57 -23.24 -7.20
C ALA A 184 5.33 -21.75 -6.94
N VAL A 185 4.47 -21.15 -7.76
CA VAL A 185 4.10 -19.74 -7.74
C VAL A 185 2.66 -19.64 -7.24
N ASN A 186 2.48 -19.10 -6.03
CA ASN A 186 1.17 -18.95 -5.40
C ASN A 186 0.86 -17.48 -5.07
N LEU A 187 0.25 -16.76 -6.01
CA LEU A 187 -0.04 -15.33 -5.84
C LEU A 187 -1.35 -15.08 -5.09
N ALA A 188 -1.35 -14.08 -4.22
CA ALA A 188 -2.52 -13.38 -3.72
C ALA A 188 -2.48 -11.92 -4.21
N ILE A 189 -3.54 -11.49 -4.89
CA ILE A 189 -3.64 -10.16 -5.49
C ILE A 189 -4.81 -9.40 -4.87
N SER A 190 -4.56 -8.19 -4.37
CA SER A 190 -5.61 -7.33 -3.82
C SER A 190 -6.28 -6.50 -4.91
N SER A 191 -7.61 -6.57 -4.98
CA SER A 191 -8.42 -5.78 -5.91
C SER A 191 -8.77 -4.43 -5.31
N ASN A 192 -8.45 -3.33 -6.00
CA ASN A 192 -8.89 -1.99 -5.63
C ASN A 192 -10.41 -1.77 -5.86
N LEU A 193 -11.01 -2.60 -6.72
CA LEU A 193 -12.41 -2.45 -7.15
C LEU A 193 -13.36 -3.06 -6.13
N THR A 194 -12.98 -4.21 -5.57
CA THR A 194 -13.80 -4.98 -4.61
C THR A 194 -13.28 -4.90 -3.19
N ASN A 195 -12.08 -4.33 -2.98
CA ASN A 195 -11.39 -4.28 -1.69
C ASN A 195 -11.23 -5.68 -1.05
N ALA A 196 -10.92 -6.68 -1.89
CA ALA A 196 -10.77 -8.08 -1.51
C ALA A 196 -9.51 -8.69 -2.14
N THR A 197 -8.92 -9.68 -1.47
CA THR A 197 -7.76 -10.42 -1.97
C THR A 197 -8.20 -11.71 -2.67
N TYR A 198 -7.63 -11.96 -3.84
CA TYR A 198 -7.90 -13.16 -4.64
C TYR A 198 -6.63 -13.99 -4.78
N ASN A 199 -6.74 -15.26 -4.41
CA ASN A 199 -5.66 -16.23 -4.56
C ASN A 199 -5.73 -16.85 -5.96
N LEU A 200 -4.60 -16.85 -6.66
CA LEU A 200 -4.44 -17.53 -7.94
C LEU A 200 -4.22 -19.02 -7.71
N ALA A 201 -4.56 -19.82 -8.72
CA ALA A 201 -4.19 -21.22 -8.75
C ALA A 201 -2.65 -21.34 -8.80
N SER A 202 -2.11 -22.30 -8.05
CA SER A 202 -0.68 -22.60 -8.06
C SER A 202 -0.20 -22.97 -9.46
N ILE A 203 0.86 -22.32 -9.93
CA ILE A 203 1.51 -22.63 -11.20
C ILE A 203 2.97 -22.96 -10.91
N GLU A 204 3.47 -24.04 -11.50
CA GLU A 204 4.85 -24.48 -11.27
C GLU A 204 5.74 -24.01 -12.42
N LEU A 205 6.76 -23.19 -12.11
CA LEU A 205 7.75 -22.72 -13.07
C LEU A 205 8.90 -23.71 -13.19
N LYS A 206 9.22 -24.09 -14.43
CA LYS A 206 10.29 -25.08 -14.75
C LYS A 206 10.98 -24.76 -16.08
N TYR A 207 12.27 -25.05 -16.15
CA TYR A 207 13.02 -25.12 -17.41
C TYR A 207 12.81 -26.50 -18.05
N ASN A 208 11.64 -26.74 -18.62
CA ASN A 208 11.28 -28.02 -19.25
C ASN A 208 10.79 -27.88 -20.70
N ASN A 209 11.04 -26.73 -21.32
CA ASN A 209 10.58 -26.42 -22.68
C ASN A 209 9.05 -26.49 -22.86
N SER A 210 8.27 -26.27 -21.78
CA SER A 210 6.81 -26.22 -21.82
C SER A 210 6.29 -24.80 -21.60
N ALA A 211 5.34 -24.37 -22.42
CA ALA A 211 4.66 -23.08 -22.24
C ALA A 211 3.77 -23.06 -20.98
N GLU A 212 3.26 -24.22 -20.54
CA GLU A 212 2.43 -24.36 -19.34
C GLU A 212 3.19 -24.06 -18.05
N ASN A 213 4.53 -24.15 -18.09
CA ASN A 213 5.42 -23.90 -16.96
C ASN A 213 6.21 -22.58 -17.12
N GLY A 214 5.77 -21.71 -18.04
CA GLY A 214 6.32 -20.36 -18.23
C GLY A 214 5.49 -19.27 -17.55
N VAL A 215 6.02 -18.05 -17.53
CA VAL A 215 5.33 -16.87 -16.97
C VAL A 215 4.07 -16.49 -17.76
N GLY A 216 3.95 -16.93 -19.02
CA GLY A 216 2.73 -16.80 -19.80
C GLY A 216 1.51 -17.42 -19.10
N ALA A 217 1.66 -18.61 -18.52
CA ALA A 217 0.58 -19.27 -17.79
C ALA A 217 0.14 -18.48 -16.54
N VAL A 218 1.09 -17.81 -15.87
CA VAL A 218 0.81 -16.95 -14.71
C VAL A 218 0.08 -15.68 -15.15
N ALA A 219 0.51 -15.03 -16.23
CA ALA A 219 -0.18 -13.87 -16.79
C ALA A 219 -1.62 -14.21 -17.22
N ASP A 220 -1.83 -15.37 -17.87
CA ASP A 220 -3.16 -15.87 -18.22
C ASP A 220 -4.04 -16.12 -16.99
N ALA A 221 -3.46 -16.63 -15.90
CA ALA A 221 -4.18 -16.82 -14.64
C ALA A 221 -4.60 -15.48 -14.00
N ILE A 222 -3.75 -14.44 -14.08
CA ILE A 222 -4.11 -13.08 -13.64
C ILE A 222 -5.25 -12.54 -14.53
N ASN A 223 -5.11 -12.67 -15.86
CA ASN A 223 -6.10 -12.15 -16.81
C ASN A 223 -7.48 -12.84 -16.69
N LYS A 224 -7.55 -14.11 -16.30
CA LYS A 224 -8.82 -14.80 -15.98
C LYS A 224 -9.59 -14.16 -14.83
N LEU A 225 -8.91 -13.42 -13.96
CA LEU A 225 -9.48 -12.69 -12.83
C LEU A 225 -9.56 -11.17 -13.08
N SER A 226 -9.21 -10.69 -14.28
CA SER A 226 -9.13 -9.26 -14.62
C SER A 226 -10.43 -8.48 -14.33
N ASP A 227 -11.61 -9.06 -14.60
CA ASP A 227 -12.90 -8.44 -14.31
C ASP A 227 -13.10 -8.13 -12.81
N LYS A 228 -12.50 -8.93 -11.92
CA LYS A 228 -12.59 -8.77 -10.46
C LYS A 228 -11.42 -7.95 -9.91
N LEU A 229 -10.23 -8.10 -10.48
CA LEU A 229 -9.00 -7.44 -10.04
C LEU A 229 -8.89 -6.01 -10.55
N GLY A 230 -9.42 -5.72 -11.75
CA GLY A 230 -9.14 -4.48 -12.48
C GLY A 230 -7.69 -4.40 -12.98
N ILE A 231 -7.01 -5.55 -13.05
CA ILE A 231 -5.59 -5.69 -13.44
C ILE A 231 -5.53 -6.54 -14.72
N SER A 232 -4.78 -6.08 -15.71
CA SER A 232 -4.35 -6.89 -16.85
C SER A 232 -2.87 -7.24 -16.72
N ALA A 233 -2.48 -8.38 -17.26
CA ALA A 233 -1.10 -8.87 -17.22
C ALA A 233 -0.61 -9.21 -18.63
N ALA A 234 0.62 -8.82 -18.95
CA ALA A 234 1.31 -9.20 -20.16
C ALA A 234 2.62 -9.89 -19.78
N ALA A 235 2.82 -11.11 -20.27
CA ALA A 235 4.08 -11.83 -20.12
C ALA A 235 5.03 -11.42 -21.26
N SER A 236 6.31 -11.23 -20.92
CA SER A 236 7.39 -11.04 -21.88
C SER A 236 8.58 -11.88 -21.45
N VAL A 237 9.05 -12.76 -22.33
CA VAL A 237 10.23 -13.59 -22.06
C VAL A 237 11.30 -13.28 -23.10
N GLN A 238 12.21 -12.39 -22.71
CA GLN A 238 13.34 -11.96 -23.50
C GLN A 238 14.62 -12.03 -22.66
N SER A 239 15.72 -12.44 -23.29
CA SER A 239 17.07 -12.36 -22.71
C SER A 239 18.04 -11.89 -23.76
N SER A 240 18.94 -10.96 -23.40
CA SER A 240 19.94 -10.41 -24.30
C SER A 240 21.34 -10.58 -23.71
N THR A 241 22.36 -10.59 -24.57
CA THR A 241 23.76 -10.64 -24.13
C THR A 241 24.21 -9.30 -23.54
N ASP A 242 25.04 -9.34 -22.50
CA ASP A 242 25.57 -8.13 -21.82
C ASP A 242 26.55 -7.34 -22.71
N SER A 243 27.07 -7.98 -23.74
CA SER A 243 28.04 -7.42 -24.68
C SER A 243 27.86 -8.03 -26.06
N ASN A 244 28.53 -7.43 -27.04
CA ASN A 244 28.50 -7.86 -28.43
C ASN A 244 29.09 -9.27 -28.57
N ILE A 245 28.56 -10.03 -29.53
CA ILE A 245 29.03 -11.38 -29.83
C ILE A 245 30.50 -11.34 -30.26
N ALA A 246 31.33 -12.12 -29.59
CA ALA A 246 32.74 -12.27 -29.90
C ALA A 246 32.97 -13.36 -30.94
N ALA A 247 34.05 -13.24 -31.71
CA ALA A 247 34.45 -14.30 -32.63
C ALA A 247 34.97 -15.53 -31.86
N GLY A 248 34.54 -16.73 -32.24
CA GLY A 248 34.97 -17.97 -31.61
C GLY A 248 34.07 -19.15 -31.97
N THR A 249 34.33 -20.30 -31.35
CA THR A 249 33.54 -21.53 -31.56
C THR A 249 32.69 -21.83 -30.33
N THR A 250 31.38 -22.06 -30.52
CA THR A 250 30.50 -22.50 -29.44
C THR A 250 30.83 -23.93 -29.01
N GLY A 251 30.49 -24.29 -27.78
CA GLY A 251 30.66 -25.64 -27.24
C GLY A 251 29.71 -26.67 -27.84
N SER A 252 30.14 -27.94 -27.87
CA SER A 252 29.30 -29.06 -28.31
C SER A 252 28.07 -29.30 -27.43
N SER A 253 28.11 -28.85 -26.17
CA SER A 253 27.00 -28.92 -25.21
C SER A 253 26.06 -27.71 -25.28
N PHE A 254 26.25 -26.79 -26.24
CA PHE A 254 25.37 -25.63 -26.38
C PHE A 254 23.95 -26.09 -26.71
N ALA A 255 23.00 -25.78 -25.83
CA ALA A 255 21.60 -26.14 -25.99
C ALA A 255 20.68 -25.01 -25.51
N ILE A 256 19.50 -24.92 -26.12
CA ILE A 256 18.42 -24.00 -25.72
C ILE A 256 17.19 -24.84 -25.41
N ASN A 257 16.61 -24.67 -24.22
CA ASN A 257 15.47 -25.43 -23.71
C ASN A 257 15.64 -26.95 -23.89
N GLY A 258 16.83 -27.47 -23.59
CA GLY A 258 17.19 -28.89 -23.75
C GLY A 258 17.45 -29.36 -25.19
N VAL A 259 17.27 -28.50 -26.21
CA VAL A 259 17.58 -28.83 -27.62
C VAL A 259 19.00 -28.42 -27.95
N THR A 260 19.86 -29.38 -28.28
CA THR A 260 21.27 -29.12 -28.64
C THR A 260 21.39 -28.35 -29.94
N ILE A 261 22.01 -27.18 -29.91
CA ILE A 261 22.44 -26.42 -31.10
C ILE A 261 23.80 -26.94 -31.58
N GLY A 262 24.73 -27.17 -30.64
CA GLY A 262 26.05 -27.75 -30.91
C GLY A 262 27.16 -26.73 -31.15
N ALA A 263 28.32 -27.24 -31.56
CA ALA A 263 29.50 -26.43 -31.83
C ALA A 263 29.41 -25.74 -33.20
N LEU A 264 29.63 -24.43 -33.22
CA LEU A 264 29.49 -23.57 -34.38
C LEU A 264 30.57 -22.49 -34.35
N ASP A 265 31.21 -22.24 -35.48
CA ASP A 265 32.13 -21.11 -35.64
C ASP A 265 31.31 -19.85 -35.91
N VAL A 266 31.50 -18.83 -35.07
CA VAL A 266 30.76 -17.56 -35.11
C VAL A 266 31.73 -16.42 -35.32
N GLN A 267 31.44 -15.53 -36.27
CA GLN A 267 32.24 -14.32 -36.48
C GLN A 267 31.86 -13.21 -35.48
N LYS A 268 32.73 -12.20 -35.35
CA LYS A 268 32.45 -11.04 -34.50
C LYS A 268 31.11 -10.40 -34.93
N ASN A 269 30.26 -10.09 -33.96
CA ASN A 269 28.90 -9.57 -34.14
C ASN A 269 27.99 -10.47 -35.00
N ASP A 270 28.29 -11.78 -35.09
CA ASP A 270 27.58 -12.74 -35.94
C ASP A 270 27.42 -12.25 -37.40
N ALA A 271 28.50 -11.71 -37.98
CA ALA A 271 28.48 -11.11 -39.32
C ALA A 271 28.06 -12.10 -40.43
N ASP A 272 28.25 -13.40 -40.20
CA ASP A 272 27.85 -14.50 -41.07
C ASP A 272 26.45 -15.05 -40.75
N ALA A 273 25.78 -14.50 -39.73
CA ALA A 273 24.49 -14.95 -39.21
C ALA A 273 24.46 -16.44 -38.84
N ALA A 274 25.63 -17.05 -38.59
CA ALA A 274 25.75 -18.48 -38.35
C ALA A 274 25.00 -18.86 -37.07
N LEU A 275 25.22 -18.09 -36.00
CA LEU A 275 24.62 -18.34 -34.70
C LEU A 275 23.10 -18.14 -34.72
N VAL A 276 22.63 -17.00 -35.24
CA VAL A 276 21.20 -16.71 -35.35
C VAL A 276 20.49 -17.76 -36.20
N ASN A 277 21.06 -18.16 -37.34
CA ASN A 277 20.47 -19.19 -38.19
C ASN A 277 20.45 -20.57 -37.52
N ALA A 278 21.51 -20.94 -36.79
CA ALA A 278 21.58 -22.22 -36.10
C ALA A 278 20.51 -22.34 -34.99
N ILE A 279 20.25 -21.25 -34.26
CA ILE A 279 19.17 -21.19 -33.27
C ILE A 279 17.80 -21.20 -33.97
N ASN A 280 17.60 -20.32 -34.96
CA ASN A 280 16.29 -20.16 -35.60
C ASN A 280 15.84 -21.38 -36.41
N ASN A 281 16.78 -22.20 -36.92
CA ASN A 281 16.46 -23.45 -37.59
C ASN A 281 15.80 -24.49 -36.66
N LYS A 282 15.91 -24.33 -35.34
CA LYS A 282 15.31 -25.23 -34.33
C LYS A 282 14.22 -24.56 -33.49
N THR A 283 13.75 -23.38 -33.88
CA THR A 283 12.68 -22.64 -33.16
C THR A 283 11.42 -23.48 -32.94
N SER A 284 11.03 -24.37 -33.85
CA SER A 284 9.86 -25.23 -33.66
C SER A 284 10.02 -26.25 -32.53
N GLU A 285 11.26 -26.60 -32.16
CA GLU A 285 11.57 -27.57 -31.11
C GLU A 285 11.72 -26.88 -29.74
N HIS A 286 12.38 -25.71 -29.68
CA HIS A 286 12.65 -25.01 -28.41
C HIS A 286 11.80 -23.75 -28.15
N GLY A 287 11.05 -23.24 -29.13
CA GLY A 287 10.13 -22.09 -28.96
C GLY A 287 10.80 -20.71 -28.83
N VAL A 288 12.09 -20.60 -29.16
CA VAL A 288 12.89 -19.36 -29.01
C VAL A 288 13.31 -18.86 -30.38
N VAL A 289 13.23 -17.55 -30.59
CA VAL A 289 13.72 -16.85 -31.77
C VAL A 289 14.91 -16.00 -31.36
N ALA A 290 16.01 -16.14 -32.09
CA ALA A 290 17.20 -15.33 -31.95
C ALA A 290 17.20 -14.18 -32.96
N SER A 291 17.65 -13.00 -32.52
CA SER A 291 17.96 -11.86 -33.37
C SER A 291 19.24 -11.18 -32.88
N VAL A 292 19.94 -10.50 -33.78
CA VAL A 292 21.13 -9.70 -33.44
C VAL A 292 20.88 -8.28 -33.90
N ASP A 293 21.11 -7.32 -33.00
CA ASP A 293 20.94 -5.90 -33.31
C ASP A 293 22.10 -5.35 -34.16
N SER A 294 22.01 -4.09 -34.58
CA SER A 294 23.07 -3.43 -35.37
C SER A 294 24.39 -3.26 -34.61
N SER A 295 24.37 -3.38 -33.27
CA SER A 295 25.56 -3.31 -32.44
C SER A 295 26.25 -4.68 -32.35
N GLY A 296 25.53 -5.79 -32.51
CA GLY A 296 26.02 -7.16 -32.37
C GLY A 296 25.61 -7.85 -31.07
N VAL A 297 24.61 -7.31 -30.35
CA VAL A 297 24.00 -7.93 -29.17
C VAL A 297 22.97 -8.97 -29.63
N LEU A 298 23.11 -10.19 -29.11
CA LEU A 298 22.14 -11.26 -29.34
C LEU A 298 20.96 -11.07 -28.40
N THR A 299 19.74 -11.18 -28.94
CA THR A 299 18.50 -11.21 -28.18
C THR A 299 17.75 -12.50 -28.50
N LEU A 300 17.35 -13.19 -27.44
CA LEU A 300 16.53 -14.39 -27.47
C LEU A 300 15.13 -14.01 -27.00
N ASN A 301 14.12 -14.27 -27.83
CA ASN A 301 12.73 -14.01 -27.51
C ASN A 301 11.93 -15.31 -27.60
N SER A 302 11.14 -15.63 -26.57
CA SER A 302 10.17 -16.71 -26.65
C SER A 302 8.89 -16.20 -27.32
N SER A 303 8.39 -16.93 -28.31
CA SER A 303 7.15 -16.55 -29.02
C SER A 303 5.87 -16.91 -28.26
N ASP A 304 5.95 -17.84 -27.30
CA ASP A 304 4.83 -18.34 -26.52
C ASP A 304 5.01 -18.13 -25.00
N ASN A 305 5.94 -17.25 -24.63
CA ASN A 305 6.23 -16.88 -23.24
C ASN A 305 6.62 -18.08 -22.34
N ARG A 306 7.20 -19.13 -22.93
CA ARG A 306 7.85 -20.21 -22.18
C ARG A 306 9.18 -19.71 -21.62
N ALA A 307 9.66 -20.33 -20.56
CA ALA A 307 10.98 -20.03 -20.01
C ALA A 307 12.09 -20.30 -21.05
N ILE A 308 13.13 -19.48 -21.03
CA ILE A 308 14.35 -19.68 -21.82
C ILE A 308 15.41 -20.25 -20.91
N GLU A 309 15.87 -21.45 -21.20
CA GLU A 309 17.04 -22.08 -20.59
C GLU A 309 18.13 -22.15 -21.63
N VAL A 310 19.29 -21.56 -21.33
CA VAL A 310 20.48 -21.65 -22.19
C VAL A 310 21.55 -22.42 -21.45
N ILE A 311 21.90 -23.58 -21.98
CA ILE A 311 22.99 -24.41 -21.48
C ILE A 311 24.25 -23.99 -22.23
N MET A 312 25.19 -23.35 -21.52
CA MET A 312 26.45 -22.87 -22.06
C MET A 312 27.64 -23.47 -21.31
N ASN A 313 28.72 -23.71 -22.03
CA ASN A 313 30.03 -23.95 -21.42
C ASN A 313 30.90 -22.68 -21.55
N SER A 314 32.11 -22.71 -21.00
CA SER A 314 33.02 -21.56 -21.03
C SER A 314 33.34 -21.05 -22.44
N ALA A 315 33.37 -21.93 -23.45
CA ALA A 315 33.59 -21.55 -24.85
C ALA A 315 32.39 -20.81 -25.44
N THR A 316 31.17 -21.33 -25.24
CA THR A 316 29.95 -20.64 -25.66
C THR A 316 29.79 -19.30 -24.93
N LYS A 317 30.08 -19.24 -23.62
CA LYS A 317 30.03 -17.98 -22.86
C LYS A 317 30.97 -16.92 -23.46
N ALA A 318 32.17 -17.31 -23.87
CA ALA A 318 33.12 -16.40 -24.50
C ALA A 318 32.58 -15.84 -25.83
N VAL A 319 31.90 -16.66 -26.64
CA VAL A 319 31.22 -16.21 -27.87
C VAL A 319 30.05 -15.27 -27.56
N MET A 320 29.29 -15.52 -26.49
CA MET A 320 28.15 -14.68 -26.04
C MET A 320 28.59 -13.42 -25.27
N GLY A 321 29.76 -12.86 -25.58
CA GLY A 321 30.24 -11.62 -24.98
C GLY A 321 30.60 -11.72 -23.49
N GLY A 322 30.75 -12.93 -22.94
CA GLY A 322 31.04 -13.15 -21.52
C GLY A 322 29.81 -13.15 -20.60
N THR A 323 28.60 -13.11 -21.17
CA THR A 323 27.32 -13.08 -20.42
C THR A 323 27.21 -14.27 -19.47
N GLU A 324 27.05 -14.01 -18.16
CA GLU A 324 27.02 -15.06 -17.14
C GLU A 324 25.70 -15.85 -17.12
N LYS A 325 24.56 -15.20 -17.41
CA LYS A 325 23.23 -15.83 -17.37
C LYS A 325 22.36 -15.35 -18.53
N LEU A 326 22.00 -16.28 -19.43
CA LEU A 326 20.99 -16.06 -20.48
C LEU A 326 19.68 -16.80 -20.20
N SER A 327 19.65 -17.67 -19.18
CA SER A 327 18.42 -18.36 -18.79
C SER A 327 17.51 -17.41 -18.01
N THR A 328 16.25 -17.29 -18.42
CA THR A 328 15.24 -16.41 -17.81
C THR A 328 13.86 -17.04 -17.85
N PHE A 329 13.05 -16.78 -16.83
CA PHE A 329 11.61 -17.04 -16.87
C PHE A 329 10.84 -15.90 -17.54
N GLY A 330 11.45 -14.71 -17.65
CA GLY A 330 10.82 -13.49 -18.16
C GLY A 330 10.17 -12.66 -17.04
N ILE A 331 9.47 -11.62 -17.48
CA ILE A 331 8.74 -10.67 -16.62
C ILE A 331 7.25 -10.73 -16.93
N ILE A 332 6.44 -10.36 -15.95
CA ILE A 332 5.00 -10.14 -16.14
C ILE A 332 4.71 -8.68 -15.81
N THR A 333 4.45 -7.89 -16.85
CA THR A 333 4.01 -6.50 -16.69
C THR A 333 2.53 -6.50 -16.34
N VAL A 334 2.20 -6.00 -15.16
CA VAL A 334 0.83 -5.85 -14.68
C VAL A 334 0.40 -4.40 -14.76
N ASN A 335 -0.75 -4.16 -15.38
CA ASN A 335 -1.36 -2.85 -15.57
C ASN A 335 -2.66 -2.78 -14.79
N GLN A 336 -2.78 -1.80 -13.90
CA GLN A 336 -4.00 -1.52 -13.15
C GLN A 336 -4.54 -0.15 -13.48
N MET A 337 -5.86 -0.02 -13.61
CA MET A 337 -6.48 1.28 -13.75
C MET A 337 -6.52 2.04 -12.42
N GLY A 338 -6.21 3.34 -12.49
CA GLY A 338 -6.16 4.25 -11.35
C GLY A 338 -4.73 4.46 -10.84
N SER A 339 -4.62 5.22 -9.76
CA SER A 339 -3.34 5.52 -9.09
C SER A 339 -3.14 4.66 -7.83
N ALA A 340 -4.06 3.73 -7.56
CA ALA A 340 -3.95 2.80 -6.44
C ALA A 340 -2.84 1.78 -6.70
N GLU A 341 -2.33 1.16 -5.64
CA GLU A 341 -1.19 0.27 -5.75
C GLU A 341 -1.54 -1.13 -6.16
N ILE A 342 -0.69 -1.69 -7.00
CA ILE A 342 -0.73 -3.10 -7.33
C ILE A 342 -0.10 -3.85 -6.17
N GLN A 343 -0.93 -4.55 -5.41
CA GLN A 343 -0.47 -5.40 -4.31
C GLN A 343 -0.55 -6.86 -4.73
N ILE A 344 0.61 -7.47 -4.91
CA ILE A 344 0.78 -8.90 -5.20
C ILE A 344 1.69 -9.48 -4.12
N SER A 345 1.26 -10.56 -3.50
CA SER A 345 1.99 -11.26 -2.44
C SER A 345 2.10 -12.75 -2.73
N ASP A 346 3.16 -13.39 -2.25
CA ASP A 346 3.27 -14.85 -2.24
C ASP A 346 2.54 -15.39 -0.99
N THR A 347 1.54 -16.25 -1.21
CA THR A 347 0.78 -16.88 -0.11
C THR A 347 1.58 -17.90 0.69
N ASN A 348 2.74 -18.34 0.19
CA ASN A 348 3.64 -19.28 0.86
C ASN A 348 4.76 -18.60 1.65
N ASP A 349 4.96 -17.28 1.48
CA ASP A 349 6.01 -16.57 2.21
C ASP A 349 5.60 -16.33 3.67
N SER A 350 6.01 -17.25 4.54
CA SER A 350 5.88 -17.11 6.00
C SER A 350 6.79 -16.01 6.59
N THR A 351 7.66 -15.39 5.78
CA THR A 351 8.51 -14.26 6.17
C THR A 351 7.99 -12.90 5.70
N GLY A 352 6.69 -12.75 5.44
CA GLY A 352 6.02 -11.46 5.53
C GLY A 352 6.66 -10.31 4.73
N ALA A 353 7.34 -10.59 3.62
CA ALA A 353 7.72 -9.54 2.67
C ALA A 353 6.50 -9.24 1.79
N ALA A 354 5.44 -8.74 2.41
CA ALA A 354 4.38 -8.09 1.66
C ALA A 354 5.02 -6.88 0.99
N VAL A 355 5.21 -6.95 -0.33
CA VAL A 355 5.38 -5.75 -1.16
C VAL A 355 4.10 -4.95 -0.99
N SER A 356 4.16 -3.94 -0.12
CA SER A 356 3.06 -3.05 0.19
C SER A 356 3.63 -1.68 0.49
N THR A 357 3.60 -0.80 -0.50
CA THR A 357 3.76 0.63 -0.30
C THR A 357 2.40 1.16 0.18
N ILE A 358 2.31 1.48 1.47
CA ILE A 358 1.08 1.97 2.11
C ILE A 358 1.10 3.51 2.15
N GLN A 359 -0.05 4.08 1.78
CA GLN A 359 -0.45 5.49 1.90
C GLN A 359 -0.25 6.06 3.33
N GLY A 360 0.32 7.27 3.41
CA GLY A 360 0.12 8.20 4.54
C GLY A 360 1.19 8.20 5.65
N GLY A 361 2.09 7.22 5.65
CA GLY A 361 3.29 7.16 6.49
C GLY A 361 4.42 6.53 5.69
N ILE A 362 5.65 7.00 5.88
CA ILE A 362 6.81 6.40 5.21
C ILE A 362 7.07 5.07 5.92
N THR A 363 6.93 3.94 5.23
CA THR A 363 7.44 2.64 5.70
C THR A 363 8.77 2.38 5.01
N VAL A 364 9.88 2.60 5.71
CA VAL A 364 11.20 2.20 5.22
C VAL A 364 11.40 0.75 5.66
N SER A 365 11.54 -0.21 4.75
CA SER A 365 11.73 -1.63 5.11
C SER A 365 13.20 -2.05 5.26
N GLY A 366 14.15 -1.13 5.03
CA GLY A 366 15.60 -1.37 5.14
C GLY A 366 16.40 -0.15 5.60
N ALA A 367 17.73 -0.19 5.47
CA ALA A 367 18.60 0.92 5.86
C ALA A 367 18.50 2.09 4.86
N ALA A 368 17.92 3.22 5.28
CA ALA A 368 17.87 4.46 4.51
C ALA A 368 18.48 5.63 5.31
N ALA A 369 18.85 6.73 4.65
CA ALA A 369 19.27 7.96 5.33
C ALA A 369 18.32 9.11 4.97
N THR A 370 17.80 9.83 5.96
CA THR A 370 17.03 11.06 5.70
C THR A 370 17.97 12.23 5.41
N GLU A 371 17.54 13.17 4.56
CA GLU A 371 18.26 14.43 4.35
C GLU A 371 18.20 15.32 5.60
N ILE A 372 19.10 16.32 5.69
CA ILE A 372 19.14 17.31 6.78
C ILE A 372 17.79 18.03 6.89
N ASP A 373 17.33 18.30 8.12
CA ASP A 373 16.09 19.03 8.45
C ASP A 373 14.79 18.39 7.94
N SER A 374 14.77 17.05 7.75
CA SER A 374 13.57 16.32 7.33
C SER A 374 12.47 16.31 8.41
N ILE A 375 11.20 16.27 7.99
CA ILE A 375 10.04 16.09 8.91
C ILE A 375 9.37 14.75 8.61
N ALA A 376 9.47 13.79 9.55
CA ALA A 376 8.72 12.55 9.46
C ALA A 376 7.33 12.74 10.08
N ALA A 377 6.28 12.54 9.27
CA ALA A 377 4.89 12.69 9.69
C ALA A 377 4.43 11.53 10.59
N ALA A 378 3.38 11.79 11.39
CA ALA A 378 2.80 10.82 12.30
C ALA A 378 2.26 9.59 11.54
N GLY A 379 2.67 8.39 11.97
CA GLY A 379 2.32 7.12 11.33
C GLY A 379 3.41 6.53 10.42
N SER A 380 4.59 7.16 10.33
CA SER A 380 5.75 6.60 9.62
C SER A 380 6.42 5.47 10.41
N ILE A 381 6.82 4.39 9.72
CA ILE A 381 7.55 3.24 10.25
C ILE A 381 8.95 3.23 9.62
N LEU A 382 10.01 3.41 10.42
CA LEU A 382 11.38 3.38 9.91
C LEU A 382 12.00 2.03 10.26
N GLY A 383 12.39 1.29 9.22
CA GLY A 383 12.95 -0.05 9.33
C GLY A 383 14.38 -0.04 9.81
N ALA A 384 14.87 -1.23 10.13
CA ALA A 384 16.15 -1.39 10.79
C ALA A 384 17.33 -0.79 10.01
N GLY A 385 18.10 0.06 10.69
CA GLY A 385 19.27 0.73 10.12
C GLY A 385 18.98 2.07 9.45
N THR A 386 17.81 2.67 9.70
CA THR A 386 17.52 4.02 9.19
C THR A 386 18.34 5.07 9.95
N GLN A 387 19.05 5.93 9.20
CA GLN A 387 19.85 7.04 9.72
C GLN A 387 19.06 8.34 9.59
N LEU A 388 18.77 9.00 10.71
CA LEU A 388 18.14 10.32 10.67
C LEU A 388 19.21 11.40 10.45
N GLY A 389 19.12 12.17 9.38
CA GLY A 389 19.97 13.34 9.10
C GLY A 389 19.85 14.44 10.18
N SER A 390 20.86 15.31 10.27
CA SER A 390 20.93 16.36 11.31
C SER A 390 19.68 17.25 11.26
N GLY A 391 19.12 17.62 12.41
CA GLY A 391 17.96 18.51 12.49
C GLY A 391 16.61 17.87 12.13
N THR A 392 16.58 16.57 11.81
CA THR A 392 15.33 15.84 11.53
C THR A 392 14.38 15.89 12.73
N VAL A 393 13.11 16.21 12.48
CA VAL A 393 12.03 16.23 13.47
C VAL A 393 11.07 15.07 13.20
N VAL A 394 10.87 14.22 14.20
CA VAL A 394 9.93 13.10 14.14
C VAL A 394 8.71 13.41 15.02
N GLN A 395 7.53 13.42 14.41
CA GLN A 395 6.26 13.67 15.11
C GLN A 395 5.42 12.39 15.13
N GLY A 396 5.10 11.83 16.30
CA GLY A 396 4.21 10.68 16.44
C GLY A 396 4.90 9.30 16.46
N ILE A 397 4.07 8.24 16.38
CA ILE A 397 4.43 6.84 16.71
C ILE A 397 5.62 6.37 15.86
N MET A 398 6.73 6.13 16.56
CA MET A 398 7.93 5.46 16.10
C MET A 398 7.80 3.96 16.44
N ILE A 399 8.14 3.06 15.53
CA ILE A 399 8.53 1.67 15.85
C ILE A 399 9.84 1.48 15.11
N THR A 400 10.96 1.58 15.84
CA THR A 400 12.29 1.51 15.24
C THR A 400 13.12 0.47 15.95
N SER A 401 13.72 -0.44 15.19
CA SER A 401 14.66 -1.45 15.67
C SER A 401 16.01 -1.18 15.00
N GLY A 402 16.97 -0.56 15.68
CA GLY A 402 18.31 -0.35 15.10
C GLY A 402 18.60 1.03 14.49
N ASP A 403 17.76 2.03 14.71
CA ASP A 403 17.99 3.38 14.18
C ASP A 403 19.13 4.10 14.92
N SER A 404 20.04 4.72 14.17
CA SER A 404 21.00 5.67 14.73
C SER A 404 20.55 7.09 14.40
N THR A 405 20.23 7.89 15.42
CA THR A 405 20.03 9.33 15.19
C THR A 405 21.36 9.99 14.83
N THR A 406 21.40 11.09 14.08
CA THR A 406 22.62 11.92 14.01
C THR A 406 22.55 13.05 15.04
N SER A 407 23.71 13.66 15.34
CA SER A 407 23.86 14.65 16.40
C SER A 407 22.85 15.80 16.28
N GLY A 408 22.02 16.00 17.33
CA GLY A 408 21.14 17.17 17.44
C GLY A 408 19.69 17.03 16.94
N GLY A 409 19.20 15.82 16.62
CA GLY A 409 17.79 15.59 16.27
C GLY A 409 16.82 15.74 17.47
N VAL A 410 15.56 16.09 17.18
CA VAL A 410 14.48 16.19 18.19
C VAL A 410 13.50 15.03 18.00
N ILE A 411 13.35 14.21 19.04
CA ILE A 411 12.34 13.15 19.08
C ILE A 411 11.13 13.69 19.88
N GLY A 412 9.99 13.83 19.19
CA GLY A 412 8.78 14.44 19.72
C GLY A 412 7.97 13.56 20.67
N ALA A 413 6.94 14.14 21.29
CA ALA A 413 6.08 13.45 22.25
C ALA A 413 5.31 12.28 21.61
N GLY A 414 5.17 11.16 22.33
CA GLY A 414 4.40 10.00 21.89
C GLY A 414 5.15 8.97 21.01
N SER A 415 6.44 9.17 20.75
CA SER A 415 7.28 8.18 20.08
C SER A 415 7.58 6.96 20.99
N ILE A 416 7.72 5.77 20.38
CA ILE A 416 8.10 4.52 21.06
C ILE A 416 9.43 4.05 20.46
N LEU A 417 10.49 3.98 21.27
CA LEU A 417 11.78 3.42 20.84
C LEU A 417 11.82 1.96 21.25
N THR A 418 12.10 1.05 20.31
CA THR A 418 12.10 -0.39 20.61
C THR A 418 13.52 -0.93 20.81
N THR A 419 13.64 -2.25 20.94
CA THR A 419 14.93 -2.92 21.21
C THR A 419 15.92 -2.66 20.06
N GLY A 420 17.11 -2.18 20.38
CA GLY A 420 18.20 -1.93 19.43
C GLY A 420 18.33 -0.49 18.93
N SER A 421 17.47 0.45 19.31
CA SER A 421 17.63 1.87 18.95
C SER A 421 18.91 2.48 19.56
N ILE A 422 19.65 3.25 18.76
CA ILE A 422 20.85 4.01 19.17
C ILE A 422 20.54 5.51 19.12
N ILE A 423 20.52 6.14 20.29
CA ILE A 423 20.32 7.59 20.41
C ILE A 423 21.70 8.27 20.43
N SER A 424 22.07 8.99 19.39
CA SER A 424 23.37 9.67 19.29
C SER A 424 23.52 10.90 20.18
N CYS A 425 24.77 11.34 20.34
CA CYS A 425 25.19 12.50 21.14
C CYS A 425 24.36 13.76 20.81
N GLY A 426 23.86 14.44 21.85
CA GLY A 426 23.17 15.73 21.71
C GLY A 426 21.72 15.67 21.21
N ALA A 427 21.15 14.48 21.02
CA ALA A 427 19.72 14.33 20.74
C ALA A 427 18.86 14.76 21.94
N VAL A 428 17.72 15.39 21.65
CA VAL A 428 16.77 15.88 22.67
C VAL A 428 15.50 15.04 22.63
N LEU A 429 15.21 14.33 23.73
CA LEU A 429 13.97 13.59 23.91
C LEU A 429 12.96 14.52 24.61
N THR A 430 11.86 14.86 23.92
CA THR A 430 10.86 15.81 24.42
C THR A 430 9.49 15.17 24.67
N GLY A 431 8.84 15.54 25.79
CA GLY A 431 7.48 15.11 26.14
C GLY A 431 7.38 13.69 26.73
N SER A 432 6.17 13.14 26.81
CA SER A 432 5.94 11.77 27.33
C SER A 432 6.34 10.72 26.30
N MET A 433 7.51 10.10 26.49
CA MET A 433 8.09 9.11 25.58
C MET A 433 8.28 7.76 26.28
N THR A 434 8.12 6.65 25.56
CA THR A 434 8.37 5.29 26.09
C THR A 434 9.54 4.64 25.37
N VAL A 435 10.57 4.27 26.12
CA VAL A 435 11.68 3.45 25.60
C VAL A 435 11.45 2.01 26.05
N SER A 436 11.09 1.12 25.13
CA SER A 436 10.76 -0.29 25.38
C SER A 436 11.90 -1.22 24.94
N GLY A 437 12.58 -1.86 25.90
CA GLY A 437 13.65 -2.84 25.64
C GLY A 437 15.07 -2.28 25.66
N THR A 438 16.04 -3.01 25.09
CA THR A 438 17.47 -2.63 25.14
C THR A 438 17.82 -1.54 24.14
N ALA A 439 17.60 -0.28 24.53
CA ALA A 439 18.07 0.90 23.79
C ALA A 439 19.34 1.46 24.42
N THR A 440 20.29 1.93 23.62
CA THR A 440 21.56 2.50 24.09
C THR A 440 21.56 4.02 23.88
N GLN A 441 21.66 4.79 24.98
CA GLN A 441 21.79 6.24 24.92
C GLN A 441 23.27 6.64 24.81
N ALA A 442 23.66 7.50 23.86
CA ALA A 442 25.04 7.99 23.74
C ALA A 442 25.37 9.14 24.73
N VAL A 443 26.66 9.51 24.79
CA VAL A 443 27.19 10.58 25.65
C VAL A 443 26.47 11.91 25.36
N GLY A 444 25.98 12.60 26.39
CA GLY A 444 25.43 13.96 26.29
C GLY A 444 23.95 14.06 25.85
N SER A 445 23.20 12.97 25.80
CA SER A 445 21.75 13.00 25.52
C SER A 445 20.97 13.66 26.66
N LEU A 446 19.97 14.50 26.33
CA LEU A 446 19.10 15.20 27.28
C LEU A 446 17.73 14.50 27.35
N VAL A 447 17.41 13.93 28.52
CA VAL A 447 16.12 13.29 28.80
C VAL A 447 15.25 14.25 29.60
N THR A 448 14.12 14.69 29.05
CA THR A 448 13.23 15.67 29.70
C THR A 448 12.12 15.03 30.54
N ALA A 449 11.54 15.82 31.45
CA ALA A 449 10.50 15.40 32.39
C ALA A 449 9.30 14.72 31.72
N GLY A 450 8.82 13.62 32.30
CA GLY A 450 7.69 12.82 31.79
C GLY A 450 8.08 11.64 30.89
N SER A 451 9.37 11.40 30.66
CA SER A 451 9.89 10.21 29.94
C SER A 451 9.78 8.94 30.80
N ILE A 452 9.40 7.81 30.20
CA ILE A 452 9.32 6.49 30.82
C ILE A 452 10.42 5.58 30.26
N LEU A 453 11.39 5.21 31.10
CA LEU A 453 12.42 4.22 30.77
C LEU A 453 12.03 2.87 31.35
N THR A 454 11.99 1.84 30.50
CA THR A 454 11.66 0.47 30.93
C THR A 454 12.91 -0.36 31.20
N ALA A 455 12.73 -1.52 31.85
CA ALA A 455 13.81 -2.45 32.15
C ALA A 455 14.60 -2.83 30.89
N GLY A 456 15.94 -2.74 30.97
CA GLY A 456 16.85 -3.04 29.86
C GLY A 456 17.42 -1.82 29.13
N THR A 457 17.06 -0.58 29.47
CA THR A 457 17.66 0.63 28.85
C THR A 457 19.10 0.86 29.33
N ASP A 458 20.07 0.92 28.40
CA ASP A 458 21.50 1.19 28.68
C ASP A 458 21.81 2.70 28.66
N LEU A 459 22.43 3.21 29.72
CA LEU A 459 22.62 4.65 29.99
C LEU A 459 24.10 5.07 29.86
N ASN A 460 24.64 5.42 28.69
CA ASN A 460 26.09 5.73 28.61
C ASN A 460 26.52 6.95 29.46
N SER A 461 27.84 7.06 29.71
CA SER A 461 28.43 8.13 30.51
C SER A 461 28.04 9.53 29.99
N GLY A 462 27.51 10.39 30.86
CA GLY A 462 27.17 11.78 30.50
C GLY A 462 25.75 12.01 29.98
N THR A 463 24.84 11.02 30.04
CA THR A 463 23.39 11.28 29.89
C THR A 463 22.91 12.27 30.96
N VAL A 464 22.21 13.34 30.55
CA VAL A 464 21.71 14.39 31.43
C VAL A 464 20.19 14.25 31.55
N PHE A 465 19.70 14.02 32.77
CA PHE A 465 18.28 14.03 33.07
C PHE A 465 17.84 15.44 33.51
N ALA A 466 16.83 16.00 32.85
CA ALA A 466 16.24 17.30 33.19
C ALA A 466 14.80 17.12 33.69
N GLY A 467 14.65 17.04 35.02
CA GLY A 467 13.38 16.92 35.73
C GLY A 467 13.01 15.48 36.12
N ASP A 468 11.76 15.28 36.53
CA ASP A 468 11.29 14.00 37.06
C ASP A 468 11.14 12.96 35.93
N VAL A 469 11.91 11.86 36.04
CA VAL A 469 11.90 10.73 35.10
C VAL A 469 11.45 9.47 35.85
N SER A 470 10.34 8.87 35.41
CA SER A 470 9.81 7.64 36.00
C SER A 470 10.44 6.43 35.33
N ALA A 471 11.39 5.77 36.00
CA ALA A 471 11.97 4.51 35.57
C ALA A 471 11.35 3.36 36.39
N SER A 472 10.72 2.39 35.70
CA SER A 472 10.21 1.17 36.36
C SER A 472 11.25 0.07 36.20
N LEU A 473 12.03 -0.21 37.26
CA LEU A 473 12.99 -1.30 37.33
C LEU A 473 12.49 -2.36 38.30
N SER A 474 11.99 -3.50 37.81
CA SER A 474 11.58 -4.61 38.66
C SER A 474 12.12 -5.95 38.16
N GLY A 475 12.80 -6.68 39.08
CA GLY A 475 13.16 -8.09 38.95
C GLY A 475 13.97 -8.63 40.14
N ASP A 476 13.31 -9.41 41.01
CA ASP A 476 13.72 -9.96 42.33
C ASP A 476 15.00 -10.86 42.32
N GLY A 477 15.84 -10.71 43.35
CA GLY A 477 16.74 -11.77 43.83
C GLY A 477 18.25 -11.49 43.87
N GLY A 478 18.71 -10.43 44.55
CA GLY A 478 19.98 -10.50 45.27
C GLY A 478 21.27 -9.99 44.64
N VAL A 479 21.24 -8.99 43.76
CA VAL A 479 22.36 -8.06 43.50
C VAL A 479 21.63 -6.80 42.93
N GLY A 480 21.61 -5.65 43.64
CA GLY A 480 21.04 -4.29 43.51
C GLY A 480 21.60 -3.35 42.43
N VAL A 481 21.87 -2.07 42.72
CA VAL A 481 22.30 -1.07 41.71
C VAL A 481 23.21 -1.67 40.63
N HIS A 482 22.70 -1.82 39.42
CA HIS A 482 23.53 -2.05 38.24
C HIS A 482 23.24 -0.93 37.26
N VAL A 483 24.15 0.01 37.34
CA VAL A 483 24.42 0.97 36.29
C VAL A 483 24.85 0.14 35.07
N SER A 484 24.07 0.12 33.99
CA SER A 484 24.58 -0.09 32.62
C SER A 484 24.61 1.23 31.85
N GLY A 485 24.72 2.32 32.61
CA GLY A 485 25.88 3.12 32.30
C GLY A 485 27.13 2.45 32.76
N SER A 486 28.23 2.91 32.23
CA SER A 486 29.34 3.09 33.13
C SER A 486 28.83 3.80 34.39
N PHE A 487 28.88 3.10 35.53
CA PHE A 487 29.57 3.72 36.65
C PHE A 487 31.03 3.85 36.20
N THR A 488 31.34 4.83 35.35
CA THR A 488 32.74 5.06 34.99
C THR A 488 33.35 5.86 36.12
N VAL A 489 34.15 5.17 36.92
CA VAL A 489 35.35 5.81 37.48
C VAL A 489 36.36 5.81 36.33
N VAL A 490 36.51 6.94 35.61
CA VAL A 490 37.38 7.01 34.40
C VAL A 490 38.87 7.06 34.75
N SER A 491 39.26 7.30 36.01
CA SER A 491 40.67 7.20 36.42
C SER A 491 40.83 6.96 37.91
N GLY A 492 41.68 5.99 38.24
CA GLY A 492 42.12 5.67 39.60
C GLY A 492 41.82 4.22 39.95
N ALA A 493 42.80 3.51 40.53
CA ALA A 493 42.62 2.17 41.07
C ALA A 493 41.39 2.13 41.97
N ALA A 494 40.37 1.40 41.54
CA ALA A 494 39.09 1.33 42.24
C ALA A 494 39.01 -0.01 42.98
N THR A 495 39.06 0.05 44.32
CA THR A 495 38.82 -1.08 45.21
C THR A 495 37.36 -1.05 45.67
N ILE A 496 36.60 -2.09 45.31
CA ILE A 496 35.18 -2.21 45.65
C ILE A 496 35.10 -2.93 47.00
N THR A 497 34.75 -2.19 48.07
CA THR A 497 35.07 -2.62 49.44
C THR A 497 33.94 -3.21 50.28
N SER A 498 32.67 -3.27 49.82
CA SER A 498 31.61 -4.18 50.35
C SER A 498 30.25 -3.93 49.70
N ASP A 499 29.40 -4.98 49.68
CA ASP A 499 27.95 -4.98 49.39
C ASP A 499 27.52 -4.40 48.02
N LEU A 500 28.33 -4.62 46.99
CA LEU A 500 27.93 -4.34 45.63
C LEU A 500 26.90 -5.36 45.16
N THR A 501 25.66 -4.90 45.17
CA THR A 501 24.48 -5.61 44.74
C THR A 501 24.27 -5.01 43.30
N LEU A 502 24.20 -5.82 42.23
CA LEU A 502 24.31 -5.65 40.79
C LEU A 502 23.16 -6.40 39.99
N THR A 503 22.04 -5.76 39.63
CA THR A 503 20.85 -6.31 38.92
C THR A 503 20.94 -6.44 37.39
N GLY A 504 21.89 -5.80 36.70
CA GLY A 504 22.20 -5.89 35.26
C GLY A 504 23.62 -5.42 34.83
N ASN A 505 24.47 -6.33 34.37
CA ASN A 505 25.78 -6.17 33.69
C ASN A 505 26.65 -4.91 33.96
N ALA A 506 27.71 -5.05 34.76
CA ALA A 506 28.77 -4.07 34.98
C ALA A 506 29.95 -4.39 34.08
N THR A 507 30.41 -3.40 33.32
CA THR A 507 31.62 -3.45 32.49
C THR A 507 32.78 -2.88 33.29
N LEU A 508 33.58 -3.78 33.84
CA LEU A 508 34.76 -3.47 34.64
C LEU A 508 35.99 -3.51 33.72
N GLY A 509 36.79 -2.45 33.72
CA GLY A 509 38.02 -2.35 32.94
C GLY A 509 39.17 -3.20 33.53
N SER A 510 40.33 -3.20 32.86
CA SER A 510 41.49 -3.99 33.31
C SER A 510 42.05 -3.54 34.67
N GLY A 511 42.51 -4.49 35.49
CA GLY A 511 43.13 -4.22 36.80
C GLY A 511 42.16 -4.12 37.99
N VAL A 512 40.91 -4.53 37.81
CA VAL A 512 39.86 -4.51 38.85
C VAL A 512 39.96 -5.75 39.75
N THR A 513 40.04 -5.54 41.07
CA THR A 513 40.11 -6.61 42.08
C THR A 513 38.78 -6.72 42.81
N ILE A 514 38.22 -7.93 42.86
CA ILE A 514 36.96 -8.25 43.56
C ILE A 514 37.33 -8.96 44.87
N GLU A 515 37.05 -8.32 46.02
CA GLU A 515 37.32 -8.91 47.35
C GLU A 515 36.10 -9.69 47.90
N LEU A 516 36.31 -10.37 49.04
CA LEU A 516 35.42 -11.37 49.64
C LEU A 516 33.92 -10.98 49.66
N ASP A 517 33.07 -12.01 49.54
CA ASP A 517 31.62 -11.96 49.75
C ASP A 517 30.79 -11.13 48.73
N SER A 518 31.37 -10.79 47.58
CA SER A 518 30.67 -10.16 46.45
C SER A 518 29.79 -11.15 45.66
N VAL A 519 28.54 -10.77 45.34
CA VAL A 519 27.63 -11.58 44.51
C VAL A 519 27.57 -10.98 43.09
N LEU A 520 27.47 -11.79 42.05
CA LEU A 520 27.22 -11.37 40.65
C LEU A 520 26.03 -12.17 40.10
N LYS A 521 25.06 -11.51 39.48
CA LYS A 521 23.91 -12.19 38.82
C LYS A 521 24.30 -12.65 37.42
N ALA A 522 23.63 -13.70 36.97
CA ALA A 522 23.53 -14.16 35.59
C ALA A 522 23.61 -13.02 34.55
N GLY A 523 24.76 -12.83 33.89
CA GLY A 523 24.94 -11.85 32.80
C GLY A 523 26.09 -10.84 32.94
N SER A 524 26.72 -10.67 34.12
CA SER A 524 27.82 -9.70 34.30
C SER A 524 29.02 -9.95 33.36
N GLN A 525 29.51 -8.91 32.67
CA GLN A 525 30.62 -8.99 31.70
C GLN A 525 31.85 -8.20 32.16
N ILE A 526 32.93 -8.93 32.45
CA ILE A 526 34.20 -8.37 32.91
C ILE A 526 35.15 -8.32 31.72
N TYR A 527 35.75 -7.17 31.44
CA TYR A 527 36.61 -6.99 30.28
C TYR A 527 38.07 -6.86 30.70
N GLY A 528 38.81 -7.94 30.50
CA GLY A 528 40.22 -8.09 30.85
C GLY A 528 40.45 -9.31 31.73
N ALA A 529 41.71 -9.62 32.01
CA ALA A 529 42.12 -10.78 32.80
C ALA A 529 41.35 -10.85 34.13
N LEU A 530 40.57 -11.91 34.31
CA LEU A 530 39.67 -12.10 35.43
C LEU A 530 40.34 -12.94 36.52
N GLY A 531 40.76 -12.30 37.61
CA GLY A 531 41.33 -12.98 38.79
C GLY A 531 40.26 -13.29 39.84
N ILE A 532 39.68 -14.49 39.80
CA ILE A 532 38.75 -14.96 40.85
C ILE A 532 39.55 -15.65 41.96
N THR A 533 39.52 -15.11 43.19
CA THR A 533 40.12 -15.75 44.36
C THR A 533 39.14 -16.71 45.05
N ALA A 534 39.69 -17.67 45.81
CA ALA A 534 39.01 -18.88 46.28
C ALA A 534 37.69 -18.65 47.05
N ASN A 535 36.74 -19.58 46.90
CA ASN A 535 35.43 -19.64 47.59
C ASN A 535 34.33 -18.66 47.12
N SER A 536 34.41 -18.15 45.89
CA SER A 536 33.35 -17.34 45.27
C SER A 536 32.16 -18.20 44.79
N LYS A 537 30.91 -17.79 45.09
CA LYS A 537 29.68 -18.55 44.78
C LYS A 537 28.86 -17.91 43.65
N LEU A 538 28.64 -18.65 42.56
CA LEU A 538 27.81 -18.24 41.41
C LEU A 538 26.46 -19.00 41.47
N ASP A 539 25.36 -18.32 41.81
CA ASP A 539 24.06 -18.99 42.13
C ASP A 539 23.06 -19.06 40.95
N ALA A 540 23.41 -18.59 39.75
CA ALA A 540 22.57 -18.65 38.54
C ALA A 540 23.39 -18.50 37.23
N ASP A 541 22.76 -18.75 36.08
CA ASP A 541 23.35 -18.93 34.74
C ASP A 541 24.20 -17.76 34.19
N MET A 542 25.52 -17.92 34.05
CA MET A 542 26.42 -16.83 33.62
C MET A 542 26.91 -16.96 32.17
N THR A 543 27.04 -15.83 31.46
CA THR A 543 27.70 -15.73 30.15
C THR A 543 29.02 -14.95 30.26
N LEU A 544 30.13 -15.69 30.30
CA LEU A 544 31.46 -15.10 30.25
C LEU A 544 31.79 -14.68 28.80
N LYS A 545 32.37 -13.48 28.63
CA LYS A 545 32.95 -13.02 27.37
C LYS A 545 34.41 -12.61 27.55
N ASN A 546 35.22 -13.06 26.61
CA ASN A 546 36.66 -13.22 26.65
C ASN A 546 37.47 -11.91 26.83
N GLY A 547 38.44 -11.96 27.73
CA GLY A 547 39.78 -11.41 27.49
C GLY A 547 40.76 -12.56 27.74
N ALA A 548 41.78 -12.70 26.89
CA ALA A 548 42.71 -13.83 26.91
C ALA A 548 43.08 -14.29 28.34
N GLU A 549 42.92 -15.60 28.61
CA GLU A 549 43.27 -16.31 29.84
C GLU A 549 42.32 -16.15 31.06
N SER A 550 41.08 -16.62 30.92
CA SER A 550 40.18 -16.79 32.07
C SER A 550 40.47 -18.11 32.82
N THR A 551 40.85 -18.05 34.11
CA THR A 551 41.16 -19.23 34.97
C THR A 551 40.15 -19.38 36.11
N ILE A 552 39.63 -20.60 36.29
CA ILE A 552 38.69 -20.94 37.38
C ILE A 552 39.45 -21.77 38.43
N ALA A 553 39.56 -21.27 39.67
CA ALA A 553 40.31 -21.92 40.75
C ALA A 553 39.52 -23.07 41.43
N SER A 554 40.27 -23.96 42.10
CA SER A 554 39.76 -25.16 42.79
C SER A 554 38.63 -24.85 43.78
N GLY A 555 37.57 -25.67 43.77
CA GLY A 555 36.46 -25.56 44.72
C GLY A 555 35.28 -24.67 44.28
N SER A 556 35.32 -24.14 43.06
CA SER A 556 34.24 -23.34 42.46
C SER A 556 33.14 -24.24 41.87
N THR A 557 31.86 -23.90 42.07
CA THR A 557 30.70 -24.70 41.59
C THR A 557 29.83 -23.92 40.59
N ILE A 558 29.47 -24.54 39.46
CA ILE A 558 28.61 -23.98 38.39
C ILE A 558 27.28 -24.77 38.36
N LYS A 559 26.15 -24.08 38.24
CA LYS A 559 24.79 -24.66 38.35
C LYS A 559 24.16 -24.93 36.96
N THR A 560 23.20 -25.86 36.92
CA THR A 560 22.42 -26.26 35.72
C THR A 560 21.79 -25.04 35.03
N GLY A 561 22.01 -24.87 33.71
CA GLY A 561 21.48 -23.76 32.89
C GLY A 561 22.50 -22.72 32.42
N SER A 562 23.73 -22.75 32.93
CA SER A 562 24.75 -21.72 32.66
C SER A 562 25.24 -21.70 31.20
N TYR A 563 25.20 -20.53 30.54
CA TYR A 563 25.45 -20.40 29.10
C TYR A 563 26.73 -19.64 28.75
N LEU A 564 27.79 -20.35 28.38
CA LEU A 564 29.06 -19.77 27.96
C LEU A 564 29.01 -19.35 26.49
N LYS A 565 29.27 -18.07 26.20
CA LYS A 565 29.31 -17.55 24.82
C LYS A 565 30.75 -17.31 24.40
N THR A 566 31.35 -18.39 23.91
CA THR A 566 32.47 -18.48 22.95
C THR A 566 33.81 -17.81 23.32
N GLY A 567 34.86 -18.63 23.26
CA GLY A 567 36.24 -18.34 23.65
C GLY A 567 36.76 -19.53 24.45
N GLU A 568 38.01 -19.97 24.20
CA GLU A 568 38.61 -21.19 24.77
C GLU A 568 38.33 -21.34 26.28
N LEU A 569 37.47 -22.31 26.61
CA LEU A 569 37.13 -22.66 27.98
C LEU A 569 38.10 -23.75 28.47
N ASN A 570 39.07 -23.39 29.29
CA ASN A 570 40.01 -24.35 29.86
C ASN A 570 39.49 -24.90 31.21
N LEU A 571 38.72 -25.98 31.15
CA LEU A 571 38.23 -26.72 32.32
C LEU A 571 39.35 -27.64 32.82
N SER A 572 40.08 -27.24 33.85
CA SER A 572 41.16 -28.08 34.38
C SER A 572 40.66 -29.31 35.15
N THR A 573 39.45 -29.30 35.75
CA THR A 573 38.84 -30.46 36.47
C THR A 573 37.31 -30.32 36.81
N GLY A 574 36.51 -29.57 36.04
CA GLY A 574 35.09 -29.31 36.40
C GLY A 574 34.09 -30.44 36.05
N THR A 575 33.05 -30.64 36.88
CA THR A 575 31.96 -31.63 36.65
C THR A 575 30.65 -30.95 36.23
N VAL A 576 30.00 -31.41 35.15
CA VAL A 576 28.68 -30.93 34.66
C VAL A 576 27.65 -32.07 34.73
N THR A 577 26.42 -31.82 35.20
CA THR A 577 25.52 -32.89 35.66
C THR A 577 24.23 -33.13 34.84
N GLN A 578 23.86 -32.36 33.79
CA GLN A 578 22.72 -32.61 32.86
C GLN A 578 22.90 -31.91 31.47
N ASP A 579 21.99 -32.18 30.50
CA ASP A 579 21.98 -31.79 29.08
C ASP A 579 22.35 -30.31 28.79
N MET A 580 23.23 -30.06 27.81
CA MET A 580 23.63 -28.71 27.38
C MET A 580 23.49 -28.50 25.87
N VAL A 581 23.22 -27.23 25.46
CA VAL A 581 23.27 -26.80 24.05
C VAL A 581 24.53 -25.98 23.78
N LEU A 582 25.52 -26.57 23.11
CA LEU A 582 26.81 -25.92 22.84
C LEU A 582 26.75 -25.06 21.55
N LYS A 583 27.37 -23.88 21.56
CA LYS A 583 27.53 -23.01 20.37
C LYS A 583 28.92 -23.19 19.74
N THR A 584 29.10 -22.69 18.52
CA THR A 584 30.38 -22.66 17.79
C THR A 584 31.52 -22.14 18.67
N ASP A 585 32.72 -22.73 18.54
CA ASP A 585 33.97 -22.39 19.27
C ASP A 585 34.10 -22.84 20.74
N THR A 586 33.34 -23.83 21.21
CA THR A 586 33.53 -24.43 22.55
C THR A 586 34.64 -25.50 22.53
N VAL A 587 35.68 -25.36 23.37
CA VAL A 587 36.75 -26.38 23.55
C VAL A 587 36.55 -27.12 24.87
N VAL A 588 36.42 -28.45 24.81
CA VAL A 588 36.32 -29.34 25.98
C VAL A 588 37.70 -29.95 26.29
N GLY A 589 38.15 -29.81 27.55
CA GLY A 589 39.43 -30.33 28.05
C GLY A 589 39.42 -31.82 28.38
N THR A 590 40.58 -32.40 28.67
CA THR A 590 40.70 -33.81 29.09
C THR A 590 39.96 -34.04 30.42
N ASP A 591 39.25 -35.16 30.53
CA ASP A 591 38.47 -35.61 31.71
C ASP A 591 37.14 -34.87 31.99
N SER A 592 36.57 -34.19 30.99
CA SER A 592 35.23 -33.59 31.08
C SER A 592 34.12 -34.59 30.65
N PHE A 593 33.04 -34.70 31.42
CA PHE A 593 31.89 -35.59 31.13
C PHE A 593 30.66 -34.81 30.65
N LEU A 594 30.07 -35.21 29.51
CA LEU A 594 28.80 -34.67 28.97
C LEU A 594 27.66 -35.70 29.17
N ALA A 595 26.44 -35.22 29.43
CA ALA A 595 25.25 -36.06 29.60
C ALA A 595 24.58 -36.42 28.25
N ASP A 596 23.89 -37.56 28.24
CA ASP A 596 23.18 -38.13 27.09
C ASP A 596 21.98 -37.25 26.68
N GLY A 597 21.94 -36.74 25.44
CA GLY A 597 20.88 -35.83 24.95
C GLY A 597 21.28 -34.36 24.70
N SER A 598 22.56 -34.01 24.85
CA SER A 598 23.07 -32.65 24.56
C SER A 598 23.05 -32.32 23.04
N SER A 599 22.68 -31.10 22.64
CA SER A 599 22.58 -30.67 21.22
C SER A 599 23.46 -29.44 20.89
N ILE A 600 23.68 -29.11 19.61
CA ILE A 600 24.61 -28.05 19.16
C ILE A 600 23.87 -27.10 18.17
N GLY A 601 23.87 -25.76 18.35
CA GLY A 601 22.98 -24.77 17.65
C GLY A 601 23.65 -23.65 16.76
N GLY A 602 23.20 -23.40 15.50
CA GLY A 602 23.72 -22.43 14.48
C GLY A 602 23.43 -22.79 12.97
N ASN A 603 23.48 -21.85 12.00
CA ASN A 603 23.08 -22.11 10.58
C ASN A 603 24.17 -22.68 9.64
N THR A 604 25.45 -22.57 9.99
CA THR A 604 26.56 -23.28 9.33
C THR A 604 27.59 -23.59 10.42
N TYR A 605 27.89 -24.86 10.69
CA TYR A 605 28.75 -25.26 11.81
C TYR A 605 30.13 -25.70 11.35
N GLY A 606 31.16 -24.88 11.59
CA GLY A 606 32.55 -25.33 11.53
C GLY A 606 32.87 -26.23 12.73
N LEU A 607 33.22 -27.50 12.49
CA LEU A 607 33.73 -28.42 13.49
C LEU A 607 35.10 -27.92 13.96
N THR A 608 35.32 -27.73 15.25
CA THR A 608 36.63 -27.32 15.78
C THR A 608 37.46 -28.51 16.28
N LYS A 609 36.85 -29.70 16.37
CA LYS A 609 37.47 -30.99 16.67
C LYS A 609 36.79 -32.10 15.86
N ASP A 610 37.42 -33.27 15.79
CA ASP A 610 36.85 -34.43 15.12
C ASP A 610 35.55 -34.88 15.82
N VAL A 611 34.49 -35.13 15.05
CA VAL A 611 33.18 -35.56 15.54
C VAL A 611 32.86 -36.94 14.98
N THR A 612 32.59 -37.90 15.86
CA THR A 612 32.11 -39.23 15.48
C THR A 612 30.58 -39.25 15.48
N VAL A 613 30.00 -39.72 14.38
CA VAL A 613 28.56 -39.86 14.15
C VAL A 613 28.05 -41.12 14.88
N SER A 614 27.31 -40.94 15.97
CA SER A 614 26.80 -42.04 16.83
C SER A 614 25.49 -42.67 16.35
N SER A 615 24.85 -42.09 15.33
CA SER A 615 23.67 -42.60 14.62
C SER A 615 23.54 -41.84 13.30
N ALA A 616 22.82 -42.39 12.31
CA ALA A 616 22.75 -41.80 10.97
C ALA A 616 22.45 -40.28 11.00
N MET A 617 23.27 -39.48 10.32
CA MET A 617 23.26 -38.02 10.38
C MET A 617 23.06 -37.41 8.99
N SER A 618 22.00 -36.63 8.79
CA SER A 618 21.74 -35.93 7.53
C SER A 618 22.42 -34.56 7.50
N LEU A 619 23.16 -34.31 6.43
CA LEU A 619 23.83 -33.05 6.09
C LEU A 619 23.09 -32.37 4.95
N GLY A 620 22.95 -31.04 5.01
CA GLY A 620 22.39 -30.24 3.93
C GLY A 620 23.37 -29.97 2.79
N SER A 621 22.86 -29.71 1.59
CA SER A 621 23.64 -29.16 0.48
C SER A 621 24.38 -27.88 0.91
N GLY A 622 25.65 -27.75 0.55
CA GLY A 622 26.54 -26.67 0.98
C GLY A 622 27.46 -27.04 2.16
N SER A 623 27.21 -28.17 2.84
CA SER A 623 28.13 -28.65 3.89
C SER A 623 29.53 -28.94 3.30
N VAL A 624 30.59 -28.52 3.98
CA VAL A 624 31.99 -28.79 3.63
C VAL A 624 32.56 -29.88 4.54
N ILE A 625 32.92 -31.04 4.01
CA ILE A 625 33.64 -32.10 4.74
C ILE A 625 35.14 -31.84 4.63
N ASN A 626 35.84 -31.71 5.75
CA ASN A 626 37.28 -31.47 5.73
C ASN A 626 38.09 -32.74 5.39
N SER A 627 39.30 -32.54 4.88
CA SER A 627 40.27 -33.60 4.58
C SER A 627 40.51 -34.52 5.77
N GLY A 628 40.71 -35.82 5.50
CA GLY A 628 40.94 -36.85 6.53
C GLY A 628 39.69 -37.32 7.27
N SER A 629 38.48 -36.91 6.86
CA SER A 629 37.20 -37.37 7.43
C SER A 629 36.88 -38.79 6.97
N ILE A 630 36.38 -39.63 7.87
CA ILE A 630 35.94 -40.99 7.56
C ILE A 630 34.45 -40.97 7.25
N ILE A 631 34.06 -41.41 6.07
CA ILE A 631 32.66 -41.63 5.69
C ILE A 631 32.41 -43.12 5.73
N ALA A 632 31.53 -43.55 6.64
CA ALA A 632 31.31 -44.97 6.90
C ALA A 632 30.53 -45.65 5.75
N ARG A 633 30.75 -46.97 5.61
CA ARG A 633 30.00 -47.84 4.70
C ARG A 633 28.48 -47.70 4.88
N GLY A 634 27.74 -47.82 3.79
CA GLY A 634 26.28 -47.66 3.75
C GLY A 634 25.82 -46.22 3.51
N THR A 635 26.74 -45.24 3.48
CA THR A 635 26.44 -43.86 3.08
C THR A 635 26.22 -43.78 1.57
N LEU A 636 25.13 -43.16 1.13
CA LEU A 636 24.89 -42.79 -0.27
C LEU A 636 25.52 -41.43 -0.55
N LEU A 637 26.43 -41.35 -1.51
CA LEU A 637 27.12 -40.10 -1.83
C LEU A 637 26.24 -39.14 -2.65
N SER A 638 26.14 -37.87 -2.24
CA SER A 638 25.46 -36.80 -2.98
C SER A 638 26.40 -35.94 -3.83
N THR A 639 27.71 -36.16 -3.70
CA THR A 639 28.80 -35.48 -4.44
C THR A 639 29.94 -36.45 -4.63
N ASP A 640 30.76 -36.22 -5.64
CA ASP A 640 31.98 -36.99 -5.86
C ASP A 640 32.95 -36.80 -4.68
N ILE A 641 33.47 -37.90 -4.14
CA ILE A 641 34.42 -37.89 -3.02
C ILE A 641 35.68 -38.65 -3.41
N THR A 642 36.84 -38.00 -3.28
CA THR A 642 38.15 -38.65 -3.46
C THR A 642 38.68 -39.12 -2.12
N ASP A 643 39.12 -40.38 -2.05
CA ASP A 643 39.76 -40.93 -0.87
C ASP A 643 41.26 -40.59 -0.78
N ASP A 644 41.88 -40.85 0.37
CA ASP A 644 43.31 -40.60 0.63
C ASP A 644 44.26 -41.45 -0.24
N ASN A 645 43.74 -42.45 -0.95
CA ASN A 645 44.49 -43.23 -1.94
C ASN A 645 44.36 -42.65 -3.36
N GLY A 646 43.65 -41.53 -3.55
CA GLY A 646 43.42 -40.88 -4.84
C GLY A 646 42.30 -41.50 -5.68
N THR A 647 41.44 -42.33 -5.10
CA THR A 647 40.29 -42.94 -5.79
C THR A 647 39.04 -42.09 -5.62
N THR A 648 38.45 -41.62 -6.72
CA THR A 648 37.19 -40.83 -6.69
C THR A 648 35.97 -41.74 -6.80
N TYR A 649 35.08 -41.65 -5.81
CA TYR A 649 33.77 -42.29 -5.78
C TYR A 649 32.72 -41.30 -6.27
N MET A 650 31.99 -41.66 -7.33
CA MET A 650 31.02 -40.76 -7.94
C MET A 650 29.73 -40.63 -7.12
N ALA A 651 29.09 -39.47 -7.18
CA ALA A 651 27.77 -39.23 -6.62
C ALA A 651 26.75 -40.29 -7.08
N GLY A 652 25.88 -40.73 -6.17
CA GLY A 652 24.92 -41.82 -6.39
C GLY A 652 25.42 -43.22 -6.01
N THR A 653 26.69 -43.36 -5.63
CA THR A 653 27.26 -44.64 -5.15
C THR A 653 26.98 -44.83 -3.65
N VAL A 654 26.59 -46.04 -3.24
CA VAL A 654 26.56 -46.44 -1.82
C VAL A 654 27.91 -47.05 -1.46
N LEU A 655 28.55 -46.55 -0.41
CA LEU A 655 29.86 -47.04 0.00
C LEU A 655 29.78 -48.45 0.59
N GLU A 656 30.59 -49.38 0.08
CA GLU A 656 30.68 -50.75 0.63
C GLU A 656 31.67 -50.86 1.81
N ASN A 657 32.63 -49.94 1.87
CA ASN A 657 33.64 -49.82 2.92
C ASN A 657 33.78 -48.35 3.35
N ASP A 658 34.34 -48.14 4.53
CA ASP A 658 34.60 -46.80 5.05
C ASP A 658 35.71 -46.15 4.20
N ILE A 659 35.53 -44.90 3.81
CA ILE A 659 36.52 -44.13 3.05
C ILE A 659 37.03 -42.97 3.88
N THR A 660 38.30 -42.62 3.73
CA THR A 660 38.90 -41.42 4.33
C THR A 660 39.07 -40.37 3.25
N THR A 661 38.53 -39.17 3.42
CA THR A 661 38.63 -38.07 2.43
C THR A 661 40.08 -37.63 2.23
N GLU A 662 40.42 -37.26 0.99
CA GLU A 662 41.77 -36.90 0.55
C GLU A 662 42.48 -35.89 1.47
N THR A 663 43.72 -36.20 1.88
CA THR A 663 44.52 -35.30 2.72
C THR A 663 44.83 -33.98 2.00
N GLY A 664 44.43 -32.85 2.59
CA GLY A 664 44.70 -31.50 2.09
C GLY A 664 43.61 -30.88 1.21
N ALA A 665 42.52 -31.60 0.89
CA ALA A 665 41.39 -31.09 0.12
C ALA A 665 40.06 -31.19 0.90
N THR A 666 39.22 -30.14 0.82
CA THR A 666 37.87 -30.13 1.40
C THR A 666 36.84 -30.54 0.35
N THR A 667 35.79 -31.25 0.75
CA THR A 667 34.71 -31.70 -0.12
C THR A 667 33.40 -30.96 0.21
N THR A 668 32.93 -30.09 -0.67
CA THR A 668 31.64 -29.40 -0.51
C THR A 668 30.50 -30.22 -1.11
N LEU A 669 29.43 -30.45 -0.34
CA LEU A 669 28.26 -31.19 -0.77
C LEU A 669 27.41 -30.35 -1.73
N THR A 670 27.13 -30.92 -2.89
CA THR A 670 26.24 -30.39 -3.94
C THR A 670 24.78 -30.80 -3.75
N GLY A 671 24.50 -31.71 -2.82
CA GLY A 671 23.17 -32.17 -2.46
C GLY A 671 23.13 -32.74 -1.03
N ASP A 672 21.94 -32.94 -0.49
CA ASP A 672 21.77 -33.51 0.85
C ASP A 672 22.37 -34.93 0.94
N MET A 673 23.09 -35.21 2.02
CA MET A 673 23.77 -36.51 2.24
C MET A 673 23.43 -37.05 3.63
N THR A 674 23.12 -38.33 3.76
CA THR A 674 22.95 -38.97 5.08
C THR A 674 24.13 -39.88 5.39
N LEU A 675 24.97 -39.45 6.33
CA LEU A 675 26.11 -40.21 6.84
C LEU A 675 25.63 -41.40 7.67
N ALA A 676 26.23 -42.56 7.46
CA ALA A 676 25.99 -43.74 8.28
C ALA A 676 26.68 -43.64 9.66
N GLU A 677 26.18 -44.41 10.63
CA GLU A 677 26.77 -44.57 11.97
C GLU A 677 28.25 -44.96 11.87
N GLY A 678 29.10 -44.35 12.71
CA GLY A 678 30.54 -44.58 12.73
C GLY A 678 31.35 -43.66 11.82
N SER A 679 30.71 -42.78 11.04
CA SER A 679 31.42 -41.75 10.27
C SER A 679 32.16 -40.78 11.21
N LEU A 680 33.36 -40.32 10.82
CA LEU A 680 34.18 -39.37 11.56
C LEU A 680 34.38 -38.10 10.73
N LEU A 681 33.78 -36.98 11.13
CA LEU A 681 34.01 -35.69 10.48
C LEU A 681 35.19 -34.98 11.15
N LYS A 682 36.22 -34.62 10.38
CA LYS A 682 37.41 -33.93 10.92
C LYS A 682 37.13 -32.50 11.33
N ALA A 683 37.88 -32.03 12.32
CA ALA A 683 38.00 -30.62 12.66
C ALA A 683 38.26 -29.80 11.38
N GLY A 684 37.49 -28.73 11.16
CA GLY A 684 37.50 -27.87 9.98
C GLY A 684 36.31 -28.07 9.03
N SER A 685 35.51 -29.13 9.20
CA SER A 685 34.31 -29.39 8.37
C SER A 685 33.21 -28.37 8.68
N GLN A 686 32.50 -27.83 7.70
CA GLN A 686 31.35 -26.93 7.87
C GLN A 686 30.04 -27.69 7.58
N LEU A 687 29.06 -27.69 8.49
CA LEU A 687 27.79 -28.44 8.30
C LEU A 687 26.60 -27.50 8.10
N GLU A 688 25.80 -27.77 7.06
CA GLU A 688 24.57 -27.05 6.70
C GLU A 688 23.31 -27.83 7.11
N ILE A 689 22.20 -27.11 7.34
CA ILE A 689 20.89 -27.69 7.70
C ILE A 689 20.24 -28.34 6.46
N ASN A 690 19.72 -29.55 6.61
CA ASN A 690 19.01 -30.28 5.54
C ASN A 690 17.72 -29.52 5.09
N GLY A 691 17.58 -29.30 3.78
CA GLY A 691 16.61 -28.38 3.16
C GLY A 691 15.15 -28.83 3.11
N ASN A 692 14.79 -29.99 3.68
CA ASN A 692 13.46 -30.61 3.52
C ASN A 692 12.26 -29.81 4.09
N ASN A 693 12.47 -28.65 4.74
CA ASN A 693 11.40 -27.80 5.29
C ASN A 693 11.23 -26.41 4.62
N LYS A 694 11.97 -26.09 3.55
CA LYS A 694 11.61 -24.96 2.68
C LYS A 694 10.95 -25.52 1.42
N ALA A 695 9.63 -25.32 1.27
CA ALA A 695 9.04 -25.41 -0.06
C ALA A 695 9.81 -24.44 -0.96
N SER A 696 10.44 -24.94 -2.02
CA SER A 696 11.16 -24.10 -2.99
C SER A 696 10.14 -23.22 -3.71
N THR A 697 9.84 -22.04 -3.16
CA THR A 697 9.05 -21.00 -3.81
C THR A 697 9.97 -20.25 -4.76
N ALA A 698 9.45 -19.89 -5.94
CA ALA A 698 10.19 -19.00 -6.83
C ALA A 698 10.29 -17.64 -6.14
N PRO A 699 11.49 -17.06 -5.99
CA PRO A 699 11.66 -15.70 -5.47
C PRO A 699 10.76 -14.73 -6.25
N LEU A 700 9.89 -14.06 -5.51
CA LEU A 700 8.95 -13.08 -6.04
C LEU A 700 9.52 -11.68 -5.79
N SER A 701 9.57 -10.85 -6.84
CA SER A 701 9.84 -9.42 -6.69
C SER A 701 8.90 -8.64 -7.60
N LEU A 702 8.39 -7.51 -7.10
CA LEU A 702 7.57 -6.58 -7.88
C LEU A 702 8.30 -5.25 -7.90
N THR A 703 8.50 -4.68 -9.10
CA THR A 703 9.10 -3.35 -9.23
C THR A 703 8.16 -2.27 -8.71
N ASP A 704 8.73 -1.11 -8.33
CA ASP A 704 7.92 0.04 -7.92
C ASP A 704 6.98 0.44 -9.06
N GLY A 705 5.75 0.78 -8.70
CA GLY A 705 4.69 0.97 -9.68
C GLY A 705 4.71 2.37 -10.28
N GLU A 706 5.06 2.46 -11.56
CA GLU A 706 5.02 3.69 -12.34
C GLU A 706 3.57 4.10 -12.62
N VAL A 707 3.25 5.38 -12.44
CA VAL A 707 1.91 5.93 -12.72
C VAL A 707 1.96 6.70 -14.02
N TYR A 708 1.26 6.20 -15.04
CA TYR A 708 1.05 6.90 -16.29
C TYR A 708 -0.29 7.62 -16.31
N ARG A 709 -0.35 8.72 -17.05
CA ARG A 709 -1.53 9.55 -17.27
C ARG A 709 -1.67 9.82 -18.76
N LEU A 710 -2.83 10.31 -19.19
CA LEU A 710 -3.00 10.70 -20.59
C LEU A 710 -2.00 11.79 -21.01
N SER A 711 -1.62 12.69 -20.08
CA SER A 711 -0.57 13.71 -20.29
C SER A 711 0.83 13.15 -20.56
N ASP A 712 1.10 11.92 -20.11
CA ASP A 712 2.45 11.34 -20.05
C ASP A 712 2.67 10.30 -21.15
N VAL A 713 1.72 10.21 -22.10
CA VAL A 713 1.76 9.26 -23.22
C VAL A 713 2.92 9.56 -24.15
N ASP A 714 3.80 8.56 -24.34
CA ASP A 714 4.87 8.56 -25.33
C ASP A 714 4.81 7.29 -26.18
N VAL A 715 4.53 7.43 -27.48
CA VAL A 715 4.46 6.32 -28.44
C VAL A 715 5.72 6.16 -29.31
N THR A 716 6.83 6.81 -28.94
CA THR A 716 8.09 6.73 -29.71
C THR A 716 8.71 5.34 -29.68
N THR A 717 8.36 4.52 -28.69
CA THR A 717 8.71 3.10 -28.58
C THR A 717 7.47 2.22 -28.74
N GLN A 718 7.67 0.96 -29.12
CA GLN A 718 6.57 0.00 -29.23
C GLN A 718 5.89 -0.25 -27.88
N GLU A 719 6.69 -0.39 -26.82
CA GLU A 719 6.23 -0.54 -25.44
C GLU A 719 5.45 0.69 -24.96
N GLY A 720 5.98 1.90 -25.21
CA GLY A 720 5.29 3.15 -24.91
C GLY A 720 3.95 3.27 -25.64
N ALA A 721 3.86 2.80 -26.89
CA ALA A 721 2.61 2.73 -27.63
C ALA A 721 1.59 1.74 -27.03
N GLN A 722 2.04 0.63 -26.42
CA GLN A 722 1.16 -0.31 -25.72
C GLN A 722 0.65 0.28 -24.39
N ILE A 723 1.52 0.96 -23.63
CA ILE A 723 1.14 1.72 -22.43
C ILE A 723 0.14 2.82 -22.80
N ALA A 724 0.37 3.54 -23.89
CA ALA A 724 -0.54 4.57 -24.40
C ALA A 724 -1.95 4.02 -24.72
N MET A 725 -2.05 2.80 -25.25
CA MET A 725 -3.34 2.14 -25.46
C MET A 725 -4.06 1.87 -24.13
N ALA A 726 -3.35 1.36 -23.13
CA ALA A 726 -3.91 1.12 -21.79
C ALA A 726 -4.34 2.43 -21.09
N VAL A 727 -3.53 3.49 -21.21
CA VAL A 727 -3.85 4.84 -20.73
C VAL A 727 -5.11 5.38 -21.42
N ALA A 728 -5.21 5.24 -22.75
CA ALA A 728 -6.37 5.69 -23.50
C ALA A 728 -7.64 4.92 -23.13
N ASP A 729 -7.54 3.60 -22.88
CA ASP A 729 -8.67 2.78 -22.39
C ASP A 729 -9.12 3.20 -20.99
N ALA A 730 -8.17 3.49 -20.09
CA ALA A 730 -8.47 4.05 -18.78
C ALA A 730 -9.13 5.44 -18.88
N ALA A 731 -8.67 6.28 -19.82
CA ALA A 731 -9.25 7.60 -20.06
C ALA A 731 -10.69 7.49 -20.58
N LEU A 732 -10.94 6.62 -21.57
CA LEU A 732 -12.29 6.34 -22.09
C LEU A 732 -13.23 5.87 -20.98
N LYS A 733 -12.80 4.90 -20.16
CA LYS A 733 -13.63 4.41 -19.05
C LYS A 733 -13.93 5.50 -18.02
N THR A 734 -12.97 6.40 -17.77
CA THR A 734 -13.19 7.56 -16.89
C THR A 734 -14.22 8.52 -17.50
N LEU A 735 -14.07 8.87 -18.78
CA LEU A 735 -15.00 9.76 -19.49
C LEU A 735 -16.41 9.16 -19.61
N ASP A 736 -16.52 7.86 -19.91
CA ASP A 736 -17.79 7.13 -19.97
C ASP A 736 -18.49 7.13 -18.61
N LYS A 737 -17.75 7.02 -17.50
CA LYS A 737 -18.31 7.16 -16.16
C LYS A 737 -18.85 8.57 -15.94
N VAL A 738 -18.10 9.62 -16.28
CA VAL A 738 -18.57 11.02 -16.17
C VAL A 738 -19.84 11.23 -16.99
N ARG A 739 -19.86 10.71 -18.22
CA ARG A 739 -21.03 10.77 -19.11
C ARG A 739 -22.23 10.03 -18.55
N SER A 740 -22.02 8.84 -17.98
CA SER A 740 -23.08 8.06 -17.32
C SER A 740 -23.66 8.80 -16.11
N ASP A 741 -22.81 9.40 -15.28
CA ASP A 741 -23.21 10.20 -14.12
C ASP A 741 -24.05 11.41 -14.58
N LEU A 742 -23.62 12.13 -15.63
CA LEU A 742 -24.39 13.24 -16.23
C LEU A 742 -25.74 12.79 -16.79
N GLY A 743 -25.79 11.66 -17.50
CA GLY A 743 -27.04 11.10 -18.02
C GLY A 743 -28.03 10.72 -16.90
N SER A 744 -27.52 10.21 -15.78
CA SER A 744 -28.34 9.93 -14.59
C SER A 744 -28.94 11.20 -13.99
N VAL A 745 -28.13 12.26 -13.87
CA VAL A 745 -28.55 13.58 -13.37
C VAL A 745 -29.56 14.22 -14.33
N GLN A 746 -29.37 14.12 -15.64
CA GLN A 746 -30.33 14.62 -16.63
C GLN A 746 -31.69 13.94 -16.50
N ASN A 747 -31.70 12.62 -16.30
CA ASN A 747 -32.93 11.86 -16.08
C ASN A 747 -33.63 12.27 -14.78
N GLN A 748 -32.86 12.45 -13.70
CA GLN A 748 -33.37 12.93 -12.42
C GLN A 748 -33.97 14.35 -12.54
N LEU A 749 -33.27 15.28 -13.19
CA LEU A 749 -33.76 16.63 -13.44
C LEU A 749 -35.06 16.62 -14.26
N THR A 750 -35.12 15.84 -15.34
CA THR A 750 -36.31 15.73 -16.21
C THR A 750 -37.52 15.19 -15.45
N SER A 751 -37.32 14.13 -14.65
CA SER A 751 -38.37 13.55 -13.81
C SER A 751 -38.86 14.55 -12.75
N THR A 752 -37.91 15.22 -12.10
CA THR A 752 -38.21 16.18 -11.04
C THR A 752 -38.96 17.40 -11.59
N ILE A 753 -38.53 17.97 -12.72
CA ILE A 753 -39.22 19.07 -13.40
C ILE A 753 -40.64 18.67 -13.79
N SER A 754 -40.83 17.45 -14.30
CA SER A 754 -42.17 16.94 -14.65
C SER A 754 -43.09 16.83 -13.42
N ASN A 755 -42.54 16.42 -12.27
CA ASN A 755 -43.26 16.38 -11.00
C ASN A 755 -43.60 17.79 -10.50
N ILE A 756 -42.62 18.69 -10.46
CA ILE A 756 -42.78 20.09 -10.03
C ILE A 756 -43.78 20.82 -10.92
N SER A 757 -43.75 20.58 -12.24
CA SER A 757 -44.70 21.14 -13.21
C SER A 757 -46.13 20.69 -12.90
N THR A 758 -46.33 19.39 -12.64
CA THR A 758 -47.62 18.85 -12.22
C THR A 758 -48.09 19.46 -10.90
N THR A 759 -47.18 19.56 -9.93
CA THR A 759 -47.45 20.19 -8.63
C THR A 759 -47.80 21.65 -8.77
N LYS A 760 -47.12 22.39 -9.64
CA LYS A 760 -47.41 23.80 -9.95
C LYS A 760 -48.84 23.96 -10.50
N VAL A 761 -49.23 23.13 -11.47
CA VAL A 761 -50.59 23.15 -12.02
C VAL A 761 -51.63 22.84 -10.95
N ASN A 762 -51.38 21.87 -10.07
CA ASN A 762 -52.30 21.53 -8.98
C ASN A 762 -52.41 22.66 -7.94
N VAL A 763 -51.29 23.31 -7.60
CA VAL A 763 -51.26 24.46 -6.68
C VAL A 763 -51.95 25.66 -7.29
N GLU A 764 -51.76 25.93 -8.58
CA GLU A 764 -52.47 26.99 -9.34
C GLU A 764 -53.98 26.72 -9.39
N ALA A 765 -54.40 25.47 -9.65
CA ALA A 765 -55.81 25.10 -9.65
C ALA A 765 -56.46 25.23 -8.25
N ALA A 766 -55.72 24.88 -7.19
CA ALA A 766 -56.17 25.07 -5.81
C ALA A 766 -56.29 26.55 -5.45
N GLU A 767 -55.34 27.38 -5.87
CA GLU A 767 -55.39 28.84 -5.67
C GLU A 767 -56.57 29.47 -6.42
N SER A 768 -56.77 29.10 -7.69
CA SER A 768 -57.90 29.50 -8.53
C SER A 768 -59.25 29.12 -7.89
N THR A 769 -59.39 27.90 -7.36
CA THR A 769 -60.63 27.47 -6.69
C THR A 769 -60.98 28.33 -5.47
N ILE A 770 -59.98 28.87 -4.77
CA ILE A 770 -60.18 29.72 -3.61
C ILE A 770 -60.46 31.17 -4.04
N ARG A 771 -59.73 31.67 -5.04
CA ARG A 771 -59.68 33.09 -5.35
C ARG A 771 -60.58 33.51 -6.50
N ASP A 772 -60.84 32.64 -7.47
CA ASP A 772 -61.60 32.98 -8.67
C ASP A 772 -63.10 33.05 -8.39
N VAL A 773 -63.77 33.95 -9.10
CA VAL A 773 -65.22 34.12 -9.01
C VAL A 773 -65.94 33.17 -9.97
N ASP A 774 -67.00 32.52 -9.50
CA ASP A 774 -67.98 31.90 -10.40
C ASP A 774 -68.75 33.02 -11.09
N PHE A 775 -68.35 33.34 -12.32
CA PHE A 775 -68.91 34.44 -13.09
C PHE A 775 -70.43 34.29 -13.29
N ALA A 776 -70.94 33.08 -13.46
CA ALA A 776 -72.37 32.83 -13.68
C ALA A 776 -73.17 33.11 -12.41
N ALA A 777 -72.70 32.58 -11.27
CA ALA A 777 -73.34 32.81 -9.98
C ALA A 777 -73.28 34.28 -9.55
N GLU A 778 -72.11 34.92 -9.69
CA GLU A 778 -71.93 36.32 -9.28
C GLU A 778 -72.69 37.28 -10.21
N SER A 779 -72.80 36.99 -11.51
CA SER A 779 -73.63 37.77 -12.44
C SER A 779 -75.11 37.72 -12.07
N SER A 780 -75.60 36.55 -11.64
CA SER A 780 -76.97 36.40 -11.15
C SER A 780 -77.21 37.21 -9.86
N ASN A 781 -76.26 37.15 -8.92
CA ASN A 781 -76.32 37.96 -7.70
C ASN A 781 -76.27 39.46 -8.00
N PHE A 782 -75.39 39.89 -8.90
CA PHE A 782 -75.32 41.29 -9.34
C PHE A 782 -76.66 41.76 -9.91
N THR A 783 -77.27 40.99 -10.81
CA THR A 783 -78.59 41.33 -11.38
C THR A 783 -79.68 41.37 -10.31
N LYS A 784 -79.68 40.43 -9.36
CA LYS A 784 -80.60 40.43 -8.22
C LYS A 784 -80.44 41.68 -7.35
N MET A 785 -79.21 42.05 -7.00
CA MET A 785 -78.94 43.24 -6.17
C MET A 785 -79.24 44.53 -6.93
N GLN A 786 -79.06 44.55 -8.25
CA GLN A 786 -79.43 45.67 -9.11
C GLN A 786 -80.96 45.88 -9.11
N ILE A 787 -81.73 44.80 -9.23
CA ILE A 787 -83.20 44.84 -9.12
C ILE A 787 -83.64 45.26 -7.71
N LEU A 788 -83.00 44.77 -6.66
CA LEU A 788 -83.33 45.10 -5.27
C LEU A 788 -82.95 46.54 -4.88
N SER A 789 -81.85 47.08 -5.42
CA SER A 789 -81.49 48.50 -5.26
C SER A 789 -82.53 49.39 -5.95
N GLN A 790 -82.91 49.07 -7.20
CA GLN A 790 -84.00 49.76 -7.89
C GLN A 790 -85.31 49.67 -7.09
N ALA A 791 -85.74 48.48 -6.66
CA ALA A 791 -86.93 48.30 -5.84
C ALA A 791 -86.85 49.02 -4.48
N GLY A 792 -85.67 49.10 -3.86
CA GLY A 792 -85.42 49.84 -2.63
C GLY A 792 -85.59 51.36 -2.80
N THR A 793 -85.16 51.91 -3.94
CA THR A 793 -85.36 53.34 -4.25
C THR A 793 -86.85 53.67 -4.40
N PHE A 794 -87.61 52.79 -5.07
CA PHE A 794 -89.07 52.89 -5.19
C PHE A 794 -89.79 52.71 -3.84
N ALA A 795 -89.37 51.76 -3.00
CA ALA A 795 -89.97 51.56 -1.68
C ALA A 795 -89.70 52.74 -0.74
N MET A 796 -88.50 53.33 -0.81
CA MET A 796 -88.15 54.53 -0.05
C MET A 796 -88.96 55.75 -0.51
N SER A 797 -89.13 55.94 -1.83
CA SER A 797 -89.97 57.02 -2.36
C SER A 797 -91.44 56.84 -1.96
N GLN A 798 -91.96 55.61 -1.99
CA GLN A 798 -93.33 55.27 -1.55
C GLN A 798 -93.53 55.46 -0.03
N ALA A 799 -92.55 55.06 0.80
CA ALA A 799 -92.61 55.24 2.25
C ALA A 799 -92.60 56.72 2.66
N ASN A 800 -91.83 57.55 1.94
CA ASN A 800 -91.83 59.00 2.11
C ASN A 800 -93.15 59.63 1.65
N ALA A 801 -93.69 59.21 0.50
CA ALA A 801 -94.97 59.67 -0.02
C ALA A 801 -96.14 59.32 0.93
N SER A 802 -96.17 58.10 1.48
CA SER A 802 -97.21 57.69 2.43
C SER A 802 -97.19 58.51 3.73
N SER A 803 -95.99 58.86 4.24
CA SER A 803 -95.86 59.68 5.45
C SER A 803 -96.19 61.16 5.19
N GLN A 804 -95.88 61.68 4.00
CA GLN A 804 -96.31 63.01 3.56
C GLN A 804 -97.83 63.07 3.37
N ASN A 805 -98.45 62.03 2.80
CA ASN A 805 -99.90 61.95 2.67
C ASN A 805 -100.61 61.90 4.03
N VAL A 806 -100.05 61.20 5.02
CA VAL A 806 -100.58 61.20 6.40
C VAL A 806 -100.41 62.57 7.08
N LEU A 807 -99.27 63.25 6.86
CA LEU A 807 -99.03 64.61 7.37
C LEU A 807 -99.97 65.64 6.73
N SER A 808 -100.29 65.46 5.44
CA SER A 808 -101.24 66.28 4.68
C SER A 808 -102.70 66.04 5.07
N LEU A 809 -103.04 64.93 5.72
CA LEU A 809 -104.40 64.63 6.22
C LEU A 809 -104.63 65.11 7.67
N LEU A 810 -103.57 65.54 8.37
CA LEU A 810 -103.58 66.04 9.74
C LEU A 810 -103.37 67.57 9.84
N GLN A 811 -103.05 68.22 8.72
CA GLN A 811 -103.19 69.67 8.51
C GLN A 811 -104.55 69.94 7.87
#